data_AF-A0A7C2XUU7-F1
#
_entry.id   AF-A0A7C2XUU7-F1
#
_cell.length_a   1.000
_cell.length_b   1.000
_cell.length_c   1.000
_cell.angle_alpha   90.00
_cell.angle_beta   90.00
_cell.angle_gamma   90.00
#
_symmetry.space_group_name_H-M   'P 1'
#
loop_
_entity.id
_entity.type
_entity.pdbx_description
1 polymer ?
#
loop_
_entity_poly.entity_id
_entity_poly.type
_entity_poly.pdbx_seq_one_letter_code
_entity_poly.pdbx_strand_id
1 'polypeptide(L)'
;MRLLIRLSTISSRLSKTLRKSTLGKGRSAMDTELILRKIRALLHDPPEKALILGRAINGGHEERAKALMERLGLEAVIPEEVKTADRIASAADRVSLKGFPTDWPENPLIVHPLSGKQFPIRSLATVDYRTVMASVDDVFSDVRKAYGDDLEKLYLSLWRELLPRLDAKREEDGMGQLWEVLPADTRVPDHSIWEHRRVTSAIAGALPKPAFLLFALGPVQSFIAAARKTQDLWAGSYLLSFLSWQAMKVIAEAWGPDSIIFPDLCGQPFADLWLIEEKGLHFIQKPSEEMLSSPTLPNRFLAILPVDEAANLARRVEERVRDVFKTICFTVKECVEREANITPDHEWNRIWQRQVENFLETYWAVLPWGEDYKPFLETFRTWCQPMQQPWEFASIVEQYEKTGYAPNIGTCYSKLYALTERGLGSRKATRDFTQHVEPHFKCTMFAELEPVHLAEHTDFGKLREFWNRQMLPRLPLLRSGERLSAIALTKRLAAVYYFKASKEDGGLGWDIETSFPSTSTMATSSFKRRIIEALPNGDLKLFERVNRYTRCVRTLLDDDRAKSAPLPKVAEAAARAHKKIPDRPWDFARLDGDWLFEESFNKRDLQRELTERWKGDPSDLESARKEALEALAELLDFAKRNRLGTPSRYYAVLVMDGDHMGKWLAGEFAPQLQEILHPNVWNELKLHGEWQKLGEMQRPLNPSLHLAISKALRDFSLLTARRIVEKEHLGKLIYAGGDDVMAFVSLCDLPEVMRKLRAFFTGALKGDENHVDWIDGSGFARTETGFQLTMGMTATASMGVAIAHHMQDLGQTLNAARAEEKRAKDVIGRNAFSIALMKRSGSHESFGAKWYYAKDGALHVDTLQCLIQWRDAFSRDDVSPKFAYVFREEARALSGLPHEAVAKEAHRLLGRHLNGRLSKDEKSEISRRLLDEGLLRLFESGVSLDDLGKFLDLAVFLGREENR
;
A
#
# COMPACT_ATOMS: atom_id res chain seq x y z
N MET A 1 -16.79 27.78 -36.77
CA MET A 1 -17.74 26.90 -37.52
C MET A 1 -17.11 26.24 -38.75
N ARG A 2 -16.48 26.96 -39.70
CA ARG A 2 -15.73 26.34 -40.83
C ARG A 2 -14.49 25.52 -40.40
N LEU A 3 -13.87 25.84 -39.25
CA LEU A 3 -12.79 25.06 -38.63
C LEU A 3 -13.29 23.73 -38.01
N LEU A 4 -14.50 23.73 -37.43
CA LEU A 4 -15.18 22.54 -36.91
C LEU A 4 -15.56 21.56 -38.03
N ILE A 5 -15.86 22.08 -39.23
CA ILE A 5 -16.14 21.26 -40.42
C ILE A 5 -14.85 20.64 -41.00
N ARG A 6 -13.69 21.32 -40.93
CA ARG A 6 -12.38 20.74 -41.30
C ARG A 6 -11.91 19.67 -40.31
N LEU A 7 -12.19 19.84 -39.01
CA LEU A 7 -11.87 18.84 -37.99
C LEU A 7 -12.85 17.65 -37.98
N SER A 8 -14.12 17.83 -38.35
CA SER A 8 -15.02 16.69 -38.58
C SER A 8 -14.61 15.87 -39.80
N THR A 9 -13.92 16.46 -40.79
CA THR A 9 -13.34 15.72 -41.92
C THR A 9 -12.04 14.99 -41.54
N ILE A 10 -11.24 15.50 -40.60
CA ILE A 10 -10.04 14.82 -40.08
C ILE A 10 -10.42 13.72 -39.08
N SER A 11 -11.35 13.98 -38.16
CA SER A 11 -11.92 13.00 -37.22
C SER A 11 -12.70 11.90 -37.94
N SER A 12 -13.48 12.22 -38.99
CA SER A 12 -14.17 11.20 -39.79
C SER A 12 -13.23 10.43 -40.73
N ARG A 13 -12.10 11.01 -41.17
CA ARG A 13 -11.05 10.27 -41.90
C ARG A 13 -10.30 9.32 -40.96
N LEU A 14 -9.90 9.76 -39.76
CA LEU A 14 -9.33 8.89 -38.72
C LEU A 14 -10.31 7.78 -38.29
N SER A 15 -11.58 8.12 -38.08
CA SER A 15 -12.66 7.17 -37.79
C SER A 15 -12.93 6.18 -38.93
N LYS A 16 -12.84 6.60 -40.20
CA LYS A 16 -13.03 5.71 -41.36
C LYS A 16 -11.82 4.83 -41.64
N THR A 17 -10.60 5.28 -41.33
CA THR A 17 -9.39 4.44 -41.39
C THR A 17 -9.39 3.41 -40.24
N LEU A 18 -9.84 3.80 -39.05
CA LEU A 18 -10.04 2.89 -37.89
C LEU A 18 -11.21 1.90 -38.06
N ARG A 19 -12.17 2.17 -38.95
CA ARG A 19 -13.30 1.26 -39.27
C ARG A 19 -13.00 0.30 -40.44
N LYS A 20 -11.88 0.47 -41.15
CA LYS A 20 -11.50 -0.35 -42.31
C LYS A 20 -10.21 -1.15 -42.14
N SER A 21 -9.61 -1.18 -40.96
CA SER A 21 -8.75 -2.32 -40.61
C SER A 21 -9.68 -3.51 -40.40
N THR A 22 -9.59 -4.50 -41.29
CA THR A 22 -9.96 -5.88 -41.01
C THR A 22 -9.74 -6.20 -39.53
N LEU A 23 -10.69 -6.90 -38.89
CA LEU A 23 -10.50 -7.60 -37.61
C LEU A 23 -9.30 -8.55 -37.76
N GLY A 24 -8.09 -7.99 -37.73
CA GLY A 24 -6.85 -8.71 -37.64
C GLY A 24 -6.84 -9.31 -36.26
N LYS A 25 -6.60 -10.62 -36.18
CA LYS A 25 -6.27 -11.31 -34.93
C LYS A 25 -5.26 -10.44 -34.18
N GLY A 26 -5.68 -9.81 -33.09
CA GLY A 26 -4.82 -8.93 -32.30
C GLY A 26 -3.58 -9.68 -31.87
N ARG A 27 -2.44 -8.99 -31.84
CA ARG A 27 -1.14 -9.55 -31.48
C ARG A 27 -1.19 -10.16 -30.07
N SER A 28 -1.13 -11.50 -29.97
CA SER A 28 -1.20 -12.24 -28.70
C SER A 28 0.16 -12.38 -28.01
N ALA A 29 1.25 -12.27 -28.76
CA ALA A 29 2.63 -12.35 -28.26
C ALA A 29 3.51 -11.30 -28.95
N MET A 30 4.60 -10.89 -28.30
CA MET A 30 5.62 -10.05 -28.92
C MET A 30 6.27 -10.79 -30.11
N ASP A 31 6.66 -10.03 -31.14
CA ASP A 31 7.36 -10.60 -32.30
C ASP A 31 8.85 -10.41 -32.10
N THR A 32 9.65 -11.17 -32.83
CA THR A 32 11.10 -11.20 -32.69
C THR A 32 11.74 -9.83 -32.89
N GLU A 33 11.26 -9.05 -33.87
CA GLU A 33 11.78 -7.70 -34.18
C GLU A 33 11.57 -6.74 -33.00
N LEU A 34 10.37 -6.73 -32.42
CA LEU A 34 10.04 -5.92 -31.25
C LEU A 34 10.89 -6.33 -30.04
N ILE A 35 11.03 -7.63 -29.79
CA ILE A 35 11.82 -8.14 -28.66
C ILE A 35 13.28 -7.72 -28.80
N LEU A 36 13.89 -7.92 -29.97
CA LEU A 36 15.27 -7.51 -30.23
C LEU A 36 15.45 -6.01 -30.06
N ARG A 37 14.51 -5.20 -30.55
CA ARG A 37 14.53 -3.76 -30.36
C ARG A 37 14.49 -3.39 -28.88
N LYS A 38 13.63 -4.03 -28.08
CA LYS A 38 13.51 -3.81 -26.64
C LYS A 38 14.75 -4.28 -25.87
N ILE A 39 15.33 -5.43 -26.20
CA ILE A 39 16.61 -5.86 -25.63
C ILE A 39 17.69 -4.83 -25.90
N ARG A 40 17.83 -4.39 -27.15
CA ARG A 40 18.81 -3.36 -27.53
C ARG A 40 18.57 -2.04 -26.80
N ALA A 41 17.31 -1.65 -26.60
CA ALA A 41 16.96 -0.48 -25.81
C ALA A 41 17.23 -0.66 -24.31
N LEU A 42 17.02 -1.84 -23.73
CA LEU A 42 17.43 -2.13 -22.36
C LEU A 42 18.95 -2.18 -22.23
N LEU A 43 19.73 -2.42 -23.29
CA LEU A 43 21.18 -2.55 -23.22
C LEU A 43 21.95 -1.37 -23.80
N HIS A 44 21.27 -0.33 -24.29
CA HIS A 44 21.93 0.83 -24.89
C HIS A 44 22.93 1.51 -23.93
N ASP A 45 22.60 1.46 -22.63
CA ASP A 45 23.46 1.85 -21.54
C ASP A 45 23.77 0.64 -20.62
N PRO A 46 25.04 0.43 -20.25
CA PRO A 46 25.41 -0.62 -19.30
C PRO A 46 24.98 -0.25 -17.86
N PRO A 47 24.69 -1.24 -16.98
CA PRO A 47 24.35 -1.00 -15.57
C PRO A 47 25.34 -0.09 -14.83
N GLU A 48 26.63 -0.22 -15.12
CA GLU A 48 27.74 0.49 -14.50
C GLU A 48 28.10 1.83 -15.18
N LYS A 49 27.23 2.39 -16.02
CA LYS A 49 27.46 3.62 -16.82
C LYS A 49 28.07 4.77 -16.01
N ALA A 50 27.51 5.07 -14.83
CA ALA A 50 27.96 6.18 -13.98
C ALA A 50 29.45 6.06 -13.58
N LEU A 51 29.94 4.83 -13.38
CA LEU A 51 31.35 4.56 -13.06
C LEU A 51 32.25 4.69 -14.29
N ILE A 52 31.76 4.28 -15.47
CA ILE A 52 32.50 4.38 -16.74
C ILE A 52 32.73 5.85 -17.11
N LEU A 53 31.69 6.67 -17.03
CA LEU A 53 31.76 8.09 -17.39
C LEU A 53 32.73 8.87 -16.49
N GLY A 54 32.78 8.54 -15.19
CA GLY A 54 33.67 9.19 -14.24
C GLY A 54 35.15 8.78 -14.36
N ARG A 55 35.47 7.69 -15.07
CA ARG A 55 36.85 7.14 -15.14
C ARG A 55 37.47 7.18 -16.55
N ALA A 56 36.81 7.82 -17.52
CA ALA A 56 37.28 7.99 -18.90
C ALA A 56 37.87 6.71 -19.53
N ILE A 57 37.21 5.57 -19.30
CA ILE A 57 37.65 4.26 -19.79
C ILE A 57 37.65 4.24 -21.33
N ASN A 58 38.71 3.70 -21.95
CA ASN A 58 38.83 3.55 -23.40
C ASN A 58 37.59 2.87 -23.99
N GLY A 59 37.02 3.47 -25.05
CA GLY A 59 35.79 2.96 -25.70
C GLY A 59 34.47 3.49 -25.12
N GLY A 60 34.49 4.00 -23.90
CA GLY A 60 33.31 4.56 -23.23
C GLY A 60 32.20 3.53 -22.96
N HIS A 61 31.02 4.05 -22.61
CA HIS A 61 29.86 3.23 -22.25
C HIS A 61 29.19 2.55 -23.46
N GLU A 62 29.29 3.13 -24.66
CA GLU A 62 28.72 2.55 -25.88
C GLU A 62 29.48 1.27 -26.33
N GLU A 63 30.80 1.25 -26.24
CA GLU A 63 31.58 0.04 -26.53
C GLU A 63 31.30 -1.06 -25.50
N ARG A 64 31.14 -0.67 -24.23
CA ARG A 64 30.73 -1.59 -23.17
C ARG A 64 29.34 -2.19 -23.43
N ALA A 65 28.36 -1.38 -23.82
CA ALA A 65 27.02 -1.85 -24.19
C ALA A 65 27.07 -2.90 -25.32
N LYS A 66 27.87 -2.65 -26.37
CA LYS A 66 28.09 -3.59 -27.47
C LYS A 66 28.71 -4.91 -27.00
N ALA A 67 29.73 -4.86 -26.16
CA ALA A 67 30.35 -6.07 -25.61
C ALA A 67 29.34 -6.91 -24.80
N LEU A 68 28.46 -6.27 -24.03
CA LEU A 68 27.39 -6.98 -23.31
C LEU A 68 26.36 -7.62 -24.25
N MET A 69 26.04 -7.00 -25.38
CA MET A 69 25.17 -7.59 -26.41
C MET A 69 25.81 -8.85 -27.02
N GLU A 70 27.11 -8.78 -27.37
CA GLU A 70 27.84 -9.94 -27.91
C GLU A 70 27.90 -11.11 -26.93
N ARG A 71 28.07 -10.82 -25.63
CA ARG A 71 28.02 -11.83 -24.56
C ARG A 71 26.67 -12.56 -24.49
N LEU A 72 25.58 -11.90 -24.88
CA LEU A 72 24.25 -12.52 -24.99
C LEU A 72 24.02 -13.22 -26.33
N GLY A 73 25.01 -13.26 -27.22
CA GLY A 73 24.89 -13.83 -28.56
C GLY A 73 24.12 -12.93 -29.54
N LEU A 74 24.08 -11.62 -29.29
CA LEU A 74 23.38 -10.64 -30.12
C LEU A 74 24.37 -9.81 -30.93
N GLU A 75 23.91 -9.29 -32.07
CA GLU A 75 24.69 -8.34 -32.86
C GLU A 75 24.98 -7.05 -32.07
N ALA A 76 26.23 -6.59 -32.12
CA ALA A 76 26.75 -5.39 -31.47
C ALA A 76 26.28 -4.08 -32.13
N VAL A 77 24.97 -3.90 -32.30
CA VAL A 77 24.36 -2.78 -33.02
C VAL A 77 23.27 -2.12 -32.19
N ILE A 78 23.35 -0.79 -32.08
CA ILE A 78 22.28 0.06 -31.53
C ILE A 78 21.56 0.74 -32.70
N PRO A 79 20.32 0.32 -33.04
CA PRO A 79 19.53 0.88 -34.14
C PRO A 79 19.19 2.35 -33.94
N GLU A 80 18.87 3.07 -35.03
CA GLU A 80 18.52 4.50 -34.95
C GLU A 80 17.21 4.73 -34.18
N GLU A 81 16.28 3.77 -34.20
CA GLU A 81 15.06 3.82 -33.39
C GLU A 81 15.37 3.80 -31.90
N VAL A 82 16.37 3.02 -31.48
CA VAL A 82 16.80 2.97 -30.07
C VAL A 82 17.49 4.28 -29.68
N LYS A 83 18.34 4.83 -30.55
CA LYS A 83 18.95 6.16 -30.33
C LYS A 83 17.90 7.27 -30.26
N THR A 84 16.87 7.18 -31.11
CA THR A 84 15.74 8.11 -31.10
C THR A 84 14.95 7.99 -29.80
N ALA A 85 14.68 6.76 -29.36
CA ALA A 85 14.00 6.51 -28.10
C ALA A 85 14.79 7.03 -26.89
N ASP A 86 16.10 6.81 -26.84
CA ASP A 86 16.97 7.35 -25.78
C ASP A 86 16.96 8.88 -25.78
N ARG A 87 17.05 9.53 -26.95
CA ARG A 87 16.93 11.01 -27.05
C ARG A 87 15.58 11.52 -26.53
N ILE A 88 14.48 10.81 -26.79
CA ILE A 88 13.14 11.16 -26.31
C ILE A 88 13.02 10.91 -24.80
N ALA A 89 13.46 9.74 -24.31
CA ALA A 89 13.46 9.38 -22.89
C ALA A 89 14.30 10.38 -22.07
N SER A 90 15.54 10.62 -22.50
CA SER A 90 16.44 11.62 -21.93
C SER A 90 15.81 13.01 -21.87
N ALA A 91 15.11 13.45 -22.93
CA ALA A 91 14.46 14.76 -22.93
C ALA A 91 13.24 14.82 -21.99
N ALA A 92 12.65 13.68 -21.64
CA ALA A 92 11.58 13.58 -20.66
C ALA A 92 12.14 13.55 -19.23
N ASP A 93 13.18 12.75 -18.98
CA ASP A 93 13.66 12.44 -17.62
C ASP A 93 14.57 13.51 -17.00
N ARG A 94 15.36 14.25 -17.78
CA ARG A 94 16.37 15.17 -17.22
C ARG A 94 16.27 16.61 -17.71
N VAL A 95 16.88 17.50 -16.94
CA VAL A 95 17.20 18.87 -17.37
C VAL A 95 18.15 18.81 -18.56
N SER A 96 17.79 19.47 -19.66
CA SER A 96 18.59 19.44 -20.89
C SER A 96 19.81 20.35 -20.76
N LEU A 97 20.96 19.77 -20.44
CA LEU A 97 22.23 20.48 -20.24
C LEU A 97 23.32 19.98 -21.20
N LYS A 98 24.12 20.89 -21.76
CA LYS A 98 25.36 20.60 -22.49
C LYS A 98 26.57 20.93 -21.61
N GLY A 99 27.54 20.03 -21.53
CA GLY A 99 28.73 20.20 -20.67
C GLY A 99 28.49 19.76 -19.21
N PHE A 100 29.29 20.32 -18.30
CA PHE A 100 29.31 20.05 -16.84
C PHE A 100 29.76 18.62 -16.48
N PRO A 101 31.01 18.22 -16.80
CA PRO A 101 31.52 16.94 -16.33
C PRO A 101 31.55 16.92 -14.80
N THR A 102 30.98 15.87 -14.22
CA THR A 102 31.04 15.63 -12.77
C THR A 102 32.04 14.52 -12.51
N ASP A 103 32.98 14.74 -11.59
CA ASP A 103 33.79 13.66 -11.02
C ASP A 103 32.98 12.89 -9.98
N TRP A 104 31.94 12.20 -10.46
CA TRP A 104 30.96 11.53 -9.62
C TRP A 104 31.55 10.38 -8.79
N PRO A 105 32.51 9.56 -9.26
CA PRO A 105 33.15 8.57 -8.40
C PRO A 105 33.87 9.17 -7.18
N GLU A 106 34.47 10.36 -7.32
CA GLU A 106 35.10 11.06 -6.19
C GLU A 106 34.07 11.69 -5.25
N ASN A 107 33.01 12.29 -5.81
CA ASN A 107 31.95 12.97 -5.07
C ASN A 107 30.56 12.38 -5.39
N PRO A 108 30.29 11.12 -5.00
CA PRO A 108 29.05 10.46 -5.35
C PRO A 108 27.89 11.04 -4.55
N LEU A 109 26.87 11.48 -5.28
CA LEU A 109 25.65 12.03 -4.73
C LEU A 109 24.46 11.34 -5.36
N ILE A 110 23.48 11.01 -4.51
CA ILE A 110 22.12 10.65 -4.92
C ILE A 110 21.18 11.74 -4.42
N VAL A 111 20.19 12.09 -5.23
CA VAL A 111 19.13 13.00 -4.85
C VAL A 111 17.82 12.24 -4.77
N HIS A 112 17.05 12.44 -3.71
CA HIS A 112 15.74 11.84 -3.61
C HIS A 112 14.77 12.43 -4.66
N PRO A 113 14.19 11.63 -5.58
CA PRO A 113 13.42 12.14 -6.73
C PRO A 113 12.23 13.02 -6.35
N LEU A 114 11.60 12.74 -5.20
CA LEU A 114 10.38 13.42 -4.74
C LEU A 114 10.62 14.59 -3.79
N SER A 115 11.75 14.62 -3.08
CA SER A 115 11.98 15.63 -2.05
C SER A 115 13.18 16.52 -2.32
N GLY A 116 14.00 16.21 -3.32
CA GLY A 116 15.25 16.94 -3.57
C GLY A 116 16.31 16.74 -2.48
N LYS A 117 16.04 15.91 -1.46
CA LYS A 117 16.98 15.69 -0.37
C LYS A 117 18.22 14.97 -0.89
N GLN A 118 19.37 15.60 -0.66
CA GLN A 118 20.67 15.08 -1.03
C GLN A 118 21.12 14.00 -0.06
N PHE A 119 21.61 12.90 -0.62
CA PHE A 119 22.17 11.77 0.11
C PHE A 119 23.60 11.53 -0.36
N PRO A 120 24.60 12.12 0.34
CA PRO A 120 26.01 11.91 0.02
C PRO A 120 26.39 10.45 0.28
N ILE A 121 27.10 9.85 -0.66
CA ILE A 121 27.68 8.51 -0.50
C ILE A 121 29.18 8.66 -0.20
N ARG A 122 29.77 7.64 0.44
CA ARG A 122 31.24 7.55 0.54
C ARG A 122 31.86 7.50 -0.87
N SER A 123 33.03 8.12 -1.03
CA SER A 123 33.76 8.11 -2.31
C SER A 123 33.89 6.68 -2.85
N LEU A 124 33.65 6.54 -4.15
CA LEU A 124 33.79 5.29 -4.90
C LEU A 124 35.16 5.21 -5.59
N ALA A 125 36.08 6.13 -5.33
CA ALA A 125 37.43 6.14 -5.89
C ALA A 125 38.18 4.83 -5.62
N THR A 126 37.99 4.25 -4.43
CA THR A 126 38.66 3.00 -4.01
C THR A 126 37.98 1.73 -4.50
N VAL A 127 36.78 1.83 -5.11
CA VAL A 127 36.09 0.66 -5.68
C VAL A 127 36.86 0.20 -6.93
N ASP A 128 37.21 -1.09 -6.98
CA ASP A 128 37.86 -1.66 -8.16
C ASP A 128 36.83 -1.88 -9.27
N TYR A 129 36.83 -0.98 -10.25
CA TYR A 129 35.91 -1.03 -11.39
C TYR A 129 36.07 -2.31 -12.22
N ARG A 130 37.25 -2.96 -12.20
CA ARG A 130 37.47 -4.20 -12.94
C ARG A 130 36.67 -5.33 -12.34
N THR A 131 36.62 -5.40 -11.01
CA THR A 131 35.78 -6.35 -10.28
C THR A 131 34.30 -6.09 -10.55
N VAL A 132 33.86 -4.82 -10.52
CA VAL A 132 32.49 -4.44 -10.88
C VAL A 132 32.13 -4.92 -12.30
N MET A 133 33.00 -4.65 -13.29
CA MET A 133 32.78 -5.09 -14.68
C MET A 133 32.77 -6.61 -14.81
N ALA A 134 33.62 -7.33 -14.06
CA ALA A 134 33.63 -8.78 -14.03
C ALA A 134 32.32 -9.34 -13.46
N SER A 135 31.79 -8.77 -12.38
CA SER A 135 30.50 -9.17 -11.82
C SER A 135 29.35 -8.94 -12.80
N VAL A 136 29.37 -7.85 -13.56
CA VAL A 136 28.39 -7.63 -14.65
C VAL A 136 28.56 -8.67 -15.75
N ASP A 137 29.79 -8.96 -16.17
CA ASP A 137 30.07 -9.97 -17.20
C ASP A 137 29.61 -11.38 -16.79
N ASP A 138 29.82 -11.76 -15.52
CA ASP A 138 29.37 -13.02 -14.95
C ASP A 138 27.84 -13.11 -14.96
N VAL A 139 27.15 -12.03 -14.54
CA VAL A 139 25.69 -12.02 -14.53
C VAL A 139 25.12 -12.17 -15.94
N PHE A 140 25.69 -11.47 -16.94
CA PHE A 140 25.27 -11.61 -18.33
C PHE A 140 25.56 -13.00 -18.90
N SER A 141 26.70 -13.59 -18.54
CA SER A 141 27.06 -14.95 -18.95
C SER A 141 26.11 -15.99 -18.39
N ASP A 142 25.68 -15.84 -17.13
CA ASP A 142 24.68 -16.69 -16.50
C ASP A 142 23.29 -16.53 -17.13
N VAL A 143 22.88 -15.30 -17.49
CA VAL A 143 21.64 -15.05 -18.23
C VAL A 143 21.67 -15.74 -19.60
N ARG A 144 22.77 -15.60 -20.36
CA ARG A 144 22.95 -16.31 -21.63
C ARG A 144 22.91 -17.82 -21.46
N LYS A 145 23.57 -18.35 -20.43
CA LYS A 145 23.60 -19.79 -20.13
C LYS A 145 22.21 -20.32 -19.78
N ALA A 146 21.39 -19.54 -19.07
CA ALA A 146 20.06 -19.95 -18.63
C ALA A 146 19.02 -19.95 -19.76
N TYR A 147 19.06 -18.96 -20.66
CA TYR A 147 17.99 -18.74 -21.63
C TYR A 147 18.40 -18.96 -23.10
N GLY A 148 19.69 -19.08 -23.39
CA GLY A 148 20.17 -19.34 -24.75
C GLY A 148 19.63 -18.33 -25.75
N ASP A 149 19.03 -18.82 -26.83
CA ASP A 149 18.45 -18.01 -27.91
C ASP A 149 16.95 -17.68 -27.71
N ASP A 150 16.38 -17.98 -26.54
CA ASP A 150 15.00 -17.58 -26.21
C ASP A 150 14.96 -16.07 -25.92
N LEU A 151 14.71 -15.30 -26.99
CA LEU A 151 14.73 -13.85 -26.95
C LEU A 151 13.66 -13.28 -26.00
N GLU A 152 12.49 -13.91 -25.86
CA GLU A 152 11.45 -13.43 -24.95
C GLU A 152 11.93 -13.57 -23.50
N LYS A 153 12.49 -14.71 -23.13
CA LYS A 153 13.04 -14.92 -21.78
C LYS A 153 14.26 -14.06 -21.51
N LEU A 154 15.16 -13.88 -22.48
CA LEU A 154 16.28 -12.95 -22.36
C LEU A 154 15.80 -11.54 -22.08
N TYR A 155 14.82 -11.05 -22.84
CA TYR A 155 14.22 -9.74 -22.64
C TYR A 155 13.61 -9.58 -21.23
N LEU A 156 12.77 -10.53 -20.81
CA LEU A 156 12.12 -10.50 -19.50
C LEU A 156 13.14 -10.62 -18.35
N SER A 157 14.19 -11.41 -18.54
CA SER A 157 15.30 -11.56 -17.58
C SER A 157 16.07 -10.25 -17.43
N LEU A 158 16.42 -9.59 -18.53
CA LEU A 158 17.10 -8.29 -18.50
C LEU A 158 16.26 -7.22 -17.81
N TRP A 159 14.93 -7.28 -17.95
CA TRP A 159 14.01 -6.37 -17.28
C TRP A 159 13.88 -6.63 -15.76
N ARG A 160 13.79 -7.90 -15.33
CA ARG A 160 13.46 -8.26 -13.94
C ARG A 160 14.60 -8.87 -13.11
N GLU A 161 15.40 -9.74 -13.68
CA GLU A 161 16.39 -10.56 -12.95
C GLU A 161 17.75 -9.87 -12.82
N LEU A 162 18.07 -8.95 -13.74
CA LEU A 162 19.38 -8.32 -13.80
C LEU A 162 19.76 -7.58 -12.50
N LEU A 163 18.88 -6.75 -11.95
CA LEU A 163 19.18 -5.98 -10.73
C LEU A 163 19.37 -6.88 -9.49
N PRO A 164 18.45 -7.80 -9.13
CA PRO A 164 18.67 -8.71 -7.99
C PRO A 164 19.94 -9.56 -8.12
N ARG A 165 20.32 -9.93 -9.34
CA ARG A 165 21.52 -10.72 -9.62
C ARG A 165 22.80 -9.92 -9.39
N LEU A 166 22.82 -8.64 -9.77
CA LEU A 166 23.92 -7.73 -9.45
C LEU A 166 23.96 -7.43 -7.95
N ASP A 167 22.81 -7.21 -7.31
CA ASP A 167 22.74 -7.00 -5.86
C ASP A 167 23.23 -8.23 -5.07
N ALA A 168 23.07 -9.45 -5.60
CA ALA A 168 23.66 -10.66 -5.02
C ALA A 168 25.19 -10.71 -5.11
N LYS A 169 25.81 -9.91 -5.99
CA LYS A 169 27.28 -9.78 -6.15
C LYS A 169 27.90 -8.74 -5.22
N ARG A 170 27.10 -8.09 -4.36
CA ARG A 170 27.53 -6.98 -3.49
C ARG A 170 28.78 -7.20 -2.65
N GLU A 171 29.02 -8.43 -2.18
CA GLU A 171 30.21 -8.74 -1.36
C GLU A 171 31.46 -8.90 -2.24
N GLU A 172 31.29 -9.30 -3.50
CA GLU A 172 32.38 -9.48 -4.46
C GLU A 172 32.84 -8.14 -5.05
N ASP A 173 31.89 -7.30 -5.48
CA ASP A 173 32.17 -6.04 -6.18
C ASP A 173 32.19 -4.80 -5.28
N GLY A 174 31.73 -4.92 -4.02
CA GLY A 174 31.65 -3.82 -3.06
C GLY A 174 30.61 -2.74 -3.40
N MET A 175 29.75 -2.97 -4.41
CA MET A 175 28.74 -2.00 -4.84
C MET A 175 27.52 -2.01 -3.91
N GLY A 176 27.19 -3.15 -3.29
CA GLY A 176 26.02 -3.19 -2.43
C GLY A 176 24.76 -2.71 -3.14
N GLN A 177 23.96 -1.97 -2.38
CA GLN A 177 22.74 -1.39 -2.90
C GLN A 177 22.97 -0.19 -3.84
N LEU A 178 24.22 0.24 -4.08
CA LEU A 178 24.47 1.26 -5.09
C LEU A 178 23.97 0.82 -6.46
N TRP A 179 23.99 -0.49 -6.75
CA TRP A 179 23.40 -1.02 -7.97
C TRP A 179 21.98 -0.50 -8.20
N GLU A 180 21.15 -0.39 -7.17
CA GLU A 180 19.77 0.05 -7.28
C GLU A 180 19.61 1.54 -7.58
N VAL A 181 20.57 2.37 -7.15
CA VAL A 181 20.47 3.84 -7.19
C VAL A 181 21.49 4.51 -8.10
N LEU A 182 22.31 3.75 -8.83
CA LEU A 182 23.27 4.33 -9.77
C LEU A 182 22.55 5.29 -10.74
N PRO A 183 22.96 6.57 -10.80
CA PRO A 183 22.23 7.55 -11.57
C PRO A 183 22.38 7.32 -13.07
N ALA A 184 21.30 7.52 -13.83
CA ALA A 184 21.38 7.48 -15.29
C ALA A 184 22.19 8.67 -15.86
N ASP A 185 22.14 9.79 -15.14
CA ASP A 185 22.86 11.03 -15.43
C ASP A 185 23.48 11.59 -14.14
N THR A 186 24.80 11.64 -14.07
CA THR A 186 25.51 12.09 -12.87
C THR A 186 25.31 13.57 -12.55
N ARG A 187 24.82 14.37 -13.52
CA ARG A 187 24.50 15.80 -13.35
C ARG A 187 23.14 16.00 -12.69
N VAL A 188 22.23 15.03 -12.88
CA VAL A 188 20.86 15.01 -12.33
C VAL A 188 20.67 13.65 -11.63
N PRO A 189 21.31 13.42 -10.47
CA PRO A 189 21.41 12.08 -9.89
C PRO A 189 20.15 11.69 -9.08
N ASP A 190 18.97 11.97 -9.61
CA ASP A 190 17.68 11.79 -8.95
C ASP A 190 16.89 10.56 -9.44
N HIS A 191 17.32 9.94 -10.54
CA HIS A 191 16.73 8.73 -11.11
C HIS A 191 17.82 7.72 -11.46
N SER A 192 17.50 6.44 -11.29
CA SER A 192 18.46 5.38 -11.55
C SER A 192 18.52 5.05 -13.03
N ILE A 193 19.62 4.40 -13.42
CA ILE A 193 19.78 3.83 -14.75
C ILE A 193 18.70 2.80 -15.09
N TRP A 194 18.07 2.16 -14.09
CA TRP A 194 17.02 1.16 -14.30
C TRP A 194 15.73 1.78 -14.81
N GLU A 195 15.31 2.92 -14.25
CA GLU A 195 14.12 3.62 -14.74
C GLU A 195 14.35 4.13 -16.17
N HIS A 196 15.49 4.78 -16.43
CA HIS A 196 15.83 5.32 -17.76
C HIS A 196 15.81 4.24 -18.86
N ARG A 197 16.43 3.08 -18.59
CA ARG A 197 16.47 1.95 -19.55
C ARG A 197 15.07 1.42 -19.88
N ARG A 198 14.18 1.32 -18.88
CA ARG A 198 12.80 0.87 -19.07
C ARG A 198 11.98 1.85 -19.90
N VAL A 199 12.10 3.14 -19.60
CA VAL A 199 11.42 4.22 -20.35
C VAL A 199 11.90 4.24 -21.80
N THR A 200 13.21 4.10 -22.02
CA THR A 200 13.80 4.02 -23.37
C THR A 200 13.27 2.80 -24.12
N SER A 201 13.17 1.64 -23.48
CA SER A 201 12.63 0.42 -24.08
C SER A 201 11.12 0.50 -24.37
N ALA A 202 10.33 1.16 -23.51
CA ALA A 202 8.92 1.45 -23.77
C ALA A 202 8.73 2.32 -25.01
N ILE A 203 9.50 3.43 -25.11
CA ILE A 203 9.44 4.35 -26.26
C ILE A 203 9.92 3.66 -27.53
N ALA A 204 11.04 2.92 -27.47
CA ALA A 204 11.57 2.20 -28.63
C ALA A 204 10.54 1.21 -29.21
N GLY A 205 9.81 0.51 -28.34
CA GLY A 205 8.71 -0.36 -28.76
C GLY A 205 7.57 0.41 -29.44
N ALA A 206 7.25 1.61 -28.97
CA ALA A 206 6.12 2.40 -29.48
C ALA A 206 6.45 3.27 -30.72
N LEU A 207 7.73 3.44 -31.08
CA LEU A 207 8.15 4.16 -32.27
C LEU A 207 7.70 3.44 -33.56
N PRO A 208 7.40 4.20 -34.65
CA PRO A 208 7.64 5.64 -34.81
C PRO A 208 6.55 6.56 -34.25
N LYS A 209 5.38 6.03 -33.86
CA LYS A 209 4.22 6.83 -33.46
C LYS A 209 3.75 6.48 -32.04
N PRO A 210 4.44 6.95 -31.00
CA PRO A 210 4.08 6.65 -29.63
C PRO A 210 2.78 7.37 -29.24
N ALA A 211 2.04 6.72 -28.35
CA ALA A 211 0.83 7.22 -27.73
C ALA A 211 0.77 6.80 -26.26
N PHE A 212 0.12 7.62 -25.44
CA PHE A 212 -0.31 7.18 -24.13
C PHE A 212 -1.60 6.39 -24.22
N LEU A 213 -1.68 5.31 -23.45
CA LEU A 213 -2.93 4.68 -23.00
C LEU A 213 -3.04 4.88 -21.50
N LEU A 214 -4.10 5.55 -21.06
CA LEU A 214 -4.44 5.64 -19.66
C LEU A 214 -5.75 4.88 -19.41
N PHE A 215 -5.69 3.87 -18.54
CA PHE A 215 -6.82 2.98 -18.25
C PHE A 215 -7.17 3.03 -16.76
N ALA A 216 -8.45 2.92 -16.41
CA ALA A 216 -8.94 2.82 -15.04
C ALA A 216 -10.11 1.84 -14.90
N LEU A 217 -10.08 1.04 -13.84
CA LEU A 217 -11.10 0.09 -13.41
C LEU A 217 -11.93 0.69 -12.26
N GLY A 218 -13.24 0.39 -12.24
CA GLY A 218 -14.16 0.72 -11.16
C GLY A 218 -15.30 -0.29 -11.05
N PRO A 219 -16.20 -0.11 -10.07
CA PRO A 219 -16.11 0.84 -8.96
C PRO A 219 -15.09 0.40 -7.90
N VAL A 220 -14.37 1.35 -7.29
CA VAL A 220 -13.31 1.05 -6.29
C VAL A 220 -13.82 1.19 -4.87
N GLN A 221 -14.14 2.42 -4.45
CA GLN A 221 -14.43 2.73 -3.05
C GLN A 221 -15.70 2.04 -2.56
N SER A 222 -16.78 2.07 -3.34
CA SER A 222 -18.03 1.36 -2.98
C SER A 222 -17.83 -0.15 -2.94
N PHE A 223 -17.01 -0.72 -3.83
CA PHE A 223 -16.72 -2.14 -3.82
C PHE A 223 -15.89 -2.54 -2.59
N ILE A 224 -14.82 -1.82 -2.25
CA ILE A 224 -13.99 -2.15 -1.07
C ILE A 224 -14.79 -1.94 0.22
N ALA A 225 -15.46 -0.80 0.36
CA ALA A 225 -16.17 -0.40 1.57
C ALA A 225 -17.35 -1.30 1.96
N ALA A 226 -17.99 -1.97 0.99
CA ALA A 226 -19.10 -2.88 1.26
C ALA A 226 -18.61 -4.16 1.97
N ALA A 227 -18.63 -4.16 3.30
CA ALA A 227 -18.08 -5.23 4.13
C ALA A 227 -18.91 -5.44 5.41
N ARG A 228 -19.02 -6.71 5.85
CA ARG A 228 -19.56 -7.11 7.15
C ARG A 228 -18.49 -7.72 8.06
N LYS A 229 -17.39 -8.24 7.49
CA LYS A 229 -16.23 -8.80 8.18
C LYS A 229 -14.93 -8.24 7.61
N THR A 230 -13.85 -8.42 8.35
CA THR A 230 -12.48 -8.05 7.97
C THR A 230 -12.05 -8.67 6.64
N GLN A 231 -12.36 -9.96 6.47
CA GLN A 231 -12.03 -10.72 5.25
C GLN A 231 -12.62 -10.06 4.00
N ASP A 232 -13.77 -9.42 4.13
CA ASP A 232 -14.49 -8.80 3.02
C ASP A 232 -13.73 -7.58 2.50
N LEU A 233 -13.21 -6.75 3.40
CA LEU A 233 -12.42 -5.57 3.05
C LEU A 233 -11.18 -5.97 2.27
N TRP A 234 -10.46 -6.97 2.80
CA TRP A 234 -9.29 -7.54 2.13
C TRP A 234 -9.69 -8.12 0.76
N ALA A 235 -10.73 -8.95 0.70
CA ALA A 235 -11.12 -9.63 -0.54
C ALA A 235 -11.57 -8.66 -1.63
N GLY A 236 -12.23 -7.56 -1.29
CA GLY A 236 -12.58 -6.51 -2.26
C GLY A 236 -11.35 -5.86 -2.86
N SER A 237 -10.37 -5.52 -2.02
CA SER A 237 -9.11 -4.93 -2.46
C SER A 237 -8.26 -5.92 -3.27
N TYR A 238 -8.21 -7.18 -2.84
CA TYR A 238 -7.54 -8.28 -3.51
C TYR A 238 -8.10 -8.55 -4.90
N LEU A 239 -9.43 -8.65 -5.02
CA LEU A 239 -10.09 -8.82 -6.32
C LEU A 239 -9.78 -7.65 -7.26
N LEU A 240 -9.83 -6.40 -6.79
CA LEU A 240 -9.48 -5.25 -7.63
C LEU A 240 -8.01 -5.26 -8.06
N SER A 241 -7.09 -5.57 -7.14
CA SER A 241 -5.66 -5.66 -7.46
C SER A 241 -5.39 -6.77 -8.46
N PHE A 242 -6.05 -7.93 -8.32
CA PHE A 242 -5.93 -9.04 -9.27
C PHE A 242 -6.53 -8.71 -10.64
N LEU A 243 -7.71 -8.09 -10.69
CA LEU A 243 -8.30 -7.64 -11.97
C LEU A 243 -7.44 -6.58 -12.65
N SER A 244 -6.81 -5.69 -11.86
CA SER A 244 -5.85 -4.70 -12.37
C SER A 244 -4.60 -5.37 -12.92
N TRP A 245 -4.10 -6.42 -12.27
CA TRP A 245 -3.05 -7.27 -12.84
C TRP A 245 -3.48 -7.90 -14.17
N GLN A 246 -4.67 -8.49 -14.25
CA GLN A 246 -5.16 -9.11 -15.49
C GLN A 246 -5.32 -8.09 -16.62
N ALA A 247 -5.65 -6.84 -16.29
CA ALA A 247 -5.66 -5.73 -17.23
C ALA A 247 -4.25 -5.44 -17.76
N MET A 248 -3.29 -5.26 -16.86
CA MET A 248 -1.89 -4.95 -17.19
C MET A 248 -1.19 -6.09 -17.92
N LYS A 249 -1.51 -7.34 -17.58
CA LYS A 249 -0.95 -8.56 -18.19
C LYS A 249 -1.16 -8.59 -19.71
N VAL A 250 -2.31 -8.13 -20.21
CA VAL A 250 -2.59 -8.03 -21.67
C VAL A 250 -1.55 -7.17 -22.37
N ILE A 251 -1.16 -6.04 -21.75
CA ILE A 251 -0.14 -5.15 -22.31
C ILE A 251 1.25 -5.77 -22.14
N ALA A 252 1.54 -6.34 -20.96
CA ALA A 252 2.82 -6.97 -20.67
C ALA A 252 3.14 -8.13 -21.65
N GLU A 253 2.15 -8.92 -22.05
CA GLU A 253 2.32 -10.01 -23.01
C GLU A 253 2.46 -9.53 -24.44
N ALA A 254 1.74 -8.48 -24.83
CA ALA A 254 1.72 -7.99 -26.20
C ALA A 254 2.90 -7.05 -26.52
N TRP A 255 3.34 -6.26 -25.54
CA TRP A 255 4.31 -5.17 -25.69
C TRP A 255 5.36 -5.11 -24.59
N GLY A 256 5.44 -6.10 -23.72
CA GLY A 256 6.41 -6.13 -22.63
C GLY A 256 5.97 -5.33 -21.40
N PRO A 257 6.38 -5.75 -20.19
CA PRO A 257 5.96 -5.11 -18.94
C PRO A 257 6.53 -3.70 -18.75
N ASP A 258 7.67 -3.39 -19.38
CA ASP A 258 8.29 -2.05 -19.42
C ASP A 258 7.43 -0.99 -20.12
N SER A 259 6.50 -1.39 -21.00
CA SER A 259 5.59 -0.48 -21.68
C SER A 259 4.55 0.13 -20.75
N ILE A 260 4.40 -0.41 -19.52
CA ILE A 260 3.59 0.18 -18.45
C ILE A 260 4.52 1.04 -17.58
N ILE A 261 4.27 2.35 -17.59
CA ILE A 261 5.08 3.35 -16.87
C ILE A 261 4.58 3.55 -15.44
N PHE A 262 3.28 3.37 -15.22
CA PHE A 262 2.67 3.43 -13.89
C PHE A 262 1.53 2.42 -13.81
N PRO A 263 1.43 1.59 -12.77
CA PRO A 263 2.45 1.36 -11.74
C PRO A 263 3.69 0.64 -12.31
N ASP A 264 4.81 0.68 -11.59
CA ASP A 264 5.97 -0.18 -11.86
C ASP A 264 5.61 -1.64 -11.54
N LEU A 265 5.67 -2.49 -12.56
CA LEU A 265 5.42 -3.92 -12.45
C LEU A 265 6.62 -4.71 -11.91
N CYS A 266 7.82 -4.12 -11.91
CA CYS A 266 9.02 -4.83 -11.45
C CYS A 266 8.88 -5.18 -9.96
N GLY A 267 9.09 -6.45 -9.60
CA GLY A 267 8.99 -6.92 -8.22
C GLY A 267 7.57 -6.96 -7.65
N GLN A 268 6.54 -6.81 -8.49
CA GLN A 268 5.16 -7.02 -8.06
C GLN A 268 4.86 -8.53 -7.96
N PRO A 269 4.24 -9.03 -6.88
CA PRO A 269 4.03 -10.47 -6.66
C PRO A 269 3.33 -11.18 -7.82
N PHE A 270 2.26 -10.58 -8.38
CA PHE A 270 1.54 -11.19 -9.50
C PHE A 270 2.35 -11.23 -10.80
N ALA A 271 3.18 -10.21 -11.03
CA ALA A 271 4.06 -10.17 -12.20
C ALA A 271 5.17 -11.21 -12.06
N ASP A 272 5.80 -11.31 -10.89
CA ASP A 272 6.85 -12.28 -10.62
C ASP A 272 6.32 -13.72 -10.73
N LEU A 273 5.10 -13.98 -10.24
CA LEU A 273 4.47 -15.29 -10.36
C LEU A 273 4.20 -15.65 -11.83
N TRP A 274 3.75 -14.71 -12.65
CA TRP A 274 3.59 -14.90 -14.09
C TRP A 274 4.92 -15.19 -14.80
N LEU A 275 5.99 -14.46 -14.44
CA LEU A 275 7.32 -14.69 -15.01
C LEU A 275 7.84 -16.09 -14.69
N ILE A 276 7.62 -16.57 -13.46
CA ILE A 276 8.06 -17.90 -13.03
C ILE A 276 7.18 -18.99 -13.65
N GLU A 277 5.87 -18.93 -13.46
CA GLU A 277 4.97 -20.05 -13.76
C GLU A 277 4.58 -20.12 -15.25
N GLU A 278 4.48 -18.98 -15.93
CA GLU A 278 4.03 -18.93 -17.34
C GLU A 278 5.15 -18.61 -18.33
N LYS A 279 6.16 -17.83 -17.91
CA LYS A 279 7.31 -17.47 -18.77
C LYS A 279 8.57 -18.29 -18.49
N GLY A 280 8.63 -19.03 -17.38
CA GLY A 280 9.75 -19.93 -17.08
C GLY A 280 11.06 -19.22 -16.78
N LEU A 281 11.02 -18.09 -16.06
CA LEU A 281 12.21 -17.41 -15.53
C LEU A 281 12.71 -18.14 -14.26
N HIS A 282 14.03 -18.20 -14.08
CA HIS A 282 14.68 -19.08 -13.11
C HIS A 282 15.31 -18.36 -11.91
N PHE A 283 15.66 -17.09 -12.05
CA PHE A 283 16.41 -16.33 -11.03
C PHE A 283 15.52 -15.44 -10.16
N ILE A 284 14.21 -15.58 -10.27
CA ILE A 284 13.23 -14.86 -9.45
C ILE A 284 12.82 -15.76 -8.29
N GLN A 285 12.90 -15.24 -7.07
CA GLN A 285 12.35 -15.94 -5.91
C GLN A 285 10.82 -15.95 -5.98
N LYS A 286 10.21 -17.13 -5.80
CA LYS A 286 8.75 -17.23 -5.73
C LYS A 286 8.22 -16.34 -4.60
N PRO A 287 7.18 -15.51 -4.84
CA PRO A 287 6.57 -14.71 -3.79
C PRO A 287 6.11 -15.59 -2.63
N SER A 288 6.34 -15.13 -1.39
CA SER A 288 5.81 -15.77 -0.19
C SER A 288 4.29 -15.62 -0.11
N GLU A 289 3.63 -16.45 0.71
CA GLU A 289 2.20 -16.33 1.02
C GLU A 289 1.83 -14.90 1.41
N GLU A 290 2.63 -14.27 2.28
CA GLU A 290 2.45 -12.88 2.71
C GLU A 290 2.44 -11.91 1.52
N MET A 291 3.48 -11.97 0.67
CA MET A 291 3.60 -11.07 -0.49
C MET A 291 2.45 -11.28 -1.46
N LEU A 292 2.12 -12.53 -1.78
CA LEU A 292 1.04 -12.85 -2.71
C LEU A 292 -0.34 -12.44 -2.18
N SER A 293 -0.53 -12.45 -0.86
CA SER A 293 -1.77 -12.00 -0.19
C SER A 293 -1.95 -10.48 -0.16
N SER A 294 -1.02 -9.71 -0.70
CA SER A 294 -0.99 -8.23 -0.59
C SER A 294 -1.56 -7.56 -1.85
N PRO A 295 -2.67 -6.81 -1.75
CA PRO A 295 -3.26 -6.12 -2.90
C PRO A 295 -2.54 -4.79 -3.22
N THR A 296 -1.45 -4.85 -3.99
CA THR A 296 -0.55 -3.71 -4.21
C THR A 296 -0.68 -3.00 -5.54
N LEU A 297 -1.48 -3.52 -6.48
CA LEU A 297 -1.66 -2.89 -7.78
C LEU A 297 -2.86 -1.93 -7.77
N PRO A 298 -2.67 -0.66 -8.17
CA PRO A 298 -3.76 0.30 -8.30
C PRO A 298 -4.72 -0.07 -9.43
N ASN A 299 -5.94 0.47 -9.34
CA ASN A 299 -6.99 0.32 -10.34
C ASN A 299 -6.77 1.15 -11.62
N ARG A 300 -5.62 1.82 -11.77
CA ARG A 300 -5.29 2.69 -12.90
C ARG A 300 -3.87 2.42 -13.35
N PHE A 301 -3.65 2.42 -14.66
CA PHE A 301 -2.30 2.36 -15.24
C PHE A 301 -2.13 3.30 -16.43
N LEU A 302 -0.87 3.68 -16.68
CA LEU A 302 -0.39 4.43 -17.83
C LEU A 302 0.58 3.56 -18.62
N ALA A 303 0.35 3.41 -19.92
CA ALA A 303 1.23 2.71 -20.83
C ALA A 303 1.65 3.58 -22.02
N ILE A 304 2.84 3.33 -22.56
CA ILE A 304 3.33 3.88 -23.83
C ILE A 304 3.23 2.80 -24.89
N LEU A 305 2.44 3.05 -25.93
CA LEU A 305 2.12 2.07 -26.98
C LEU A 305 2.12 2.75 -28.35
N PRO A 306 2.28 1.99 -29.45
CA PRO A 306 2.04 2.55 -30.78
C PRO A 306 0.59 2.99 -30.96
N VAL A 307 0.39 4.12 -31.64
CA VAL A 307 -0.93 4.73 -31.81
C VAL A 307 -1.96 3.80 -32.45
N ASP A 308 -1.52 2.97 -33.40
CA ASP A 308 -2.38 2.10 -34.19
C ASP A 308 -2.90 0.90 -33.37
N GLU A 309 -2.22 0.55 -32.28
CA GLU A 309 -2.57 -0.59 -31.41
C GLU A 309 -3.20 -0.17 -30.08
N ALA A 310 -2.93 1.05 -29.59
CA ALA A 310 -3.33 1.49 -28.25
C ALA A 310 -4.85 1.34 -27.99
N ALA A 311 -5.71 1.71 -28.95
CA ALA A 311 -7.16 1.57 -28.81
C ALA A 311 -7.65 0.12 -28.92
N ASN A 312 -6.97 -0.71 -29.73
CA ASN A 312 -7.28 -2.13 -29.86
C ASN A 312 -6.97 -2.86 -28.53
N LEU A 313 -5.79 -2.59 -27.98
CA LEU A 313 -5.36 -3.13 -26.69
C LEU A 313 -6.27 -2.68 -25.56
N ALA A 314 -6.70 -1.41 -25.52
CA ALA A 314 -7.64 -0.94 -24.50
C ALA A 314 -8.95 -1.74 -24.48
N ARG A 315 -9.49 -2.11 -25.65
CA ARG A 315 -10.69 -2.97 -25.76
C ARG A 315 -10.41 -4.40 -25.31
N ARG A 316 -9.28 -4.98 -25.72
CA ARG A 316 -8.85 -6.31 -25.25
C ARG A 316 -8.67 -6.36 -23.74
N VAL A 317 -8.16 -5.29 -23.14
CA VAL A 317 -8.04 -5.14 -21.68
C VAL A 317 -9.43 -5.13 -21.04
N GLU A 318 -10.37 -4.35 -21.55
CA GLU A 318 -11.76 -4.30 -21.07
C GLU A 318 -12.44 -5.68 -21.16
N GLU A 319 -12.32 -6.38 -22.29
CA GLU A 319 -12.83 -7.73 -22.49
C GLU A 319 -12.20 -8.71 -21.50
N ARG A 320 -10.86 -8.72 -21.39
CA ARG A 320 -10.14 -9.62 -20.48
C ARG A 320 -10.58 -9.46 -19.02
N VAL A 321 -10.72 -8.21 -18.55
CA VAL A 321 -11.13 -7.94 -17.16
C VAL A 321 -12.55 -8.42 -16.92
N ARG A 322 -13.48 -8.16 -17.85
CA ARG A 322 -14.87 -8.66 -17.74
C ARG A 322 -14.92 -10.18 -17.75
N ASP A 323 -14.17 -10.83 -18.63
CA ASP A 323 -14.16 -12.28 -18.75
C ASP A 323 -13.57 -12.94 -17.50
N VAL A 324 -12.45 -12.44 -16.99
CA VAL A 324 -11.87 -12.97 -15.74
C VAL A 324 -12.83 -12.77 -14.57
N PHE A 325 -13.47 -11.61 -14.44
CA PHE A 325 -14.43 -11.39 -13.36
C PHE A 325 -15.63 -12.34 -13.46
N LYS A 326 -16.15 -12.57 -14.67
CA LYS A 326 -17.17 -13.57 -14.94
C LYS A 326 -16.70 -14.96 -14.50
N THR A 327 -15.49 -15.38 -14.91
CA THR A 327 -14.92 -16.67 -14.51
C THR A 327 -14.90 -16.80 -12.98
N ILE A 328 -14.35 -15.83 -12.25
CA ILE A 328 -14.30 -15.87 -10.78
C ILE A 328 -15.72 -16.02 -10.20
N CYS A 329 -16.67 -15.22 -10.67
CA CYS A 329 -18.04 -15.25 -10.16
C CYS A 329 -18.71 -16.60 -10.40
N PHE A 330 -18.60 -17.14 -11.62
CA PHE A 330 -19.25 -18.39 -11.99
C PHE A 330 -18.57 -19.61 -11.38
N THR A 331 -17.25 -19.61 -11.17
CA THR A 331 -16.58 -20.64 -10.37
C THR A 331 -17.09 -20.64 -8.93
N VAL A 332 -17.22 -19.46 -8.30
CA VAL A 332 -17.81 -19.36 -6.96
C VAL A 332 -19.26 -19.87 -6.95
N LYS A 333 -20.06 -19.52 -7.97
CA LYS A 333 -21.44 -20.00 -8.11
C LYS A 333 -21.50 -21.53 -8.13
N GLU A 334 -20.68 -22.18 -8.96
CA GLU A 334 -20.64 -23.64 -9.08
C GLU A 334 -20.24 -24.32 -7.76
N CYS A 335 -19.22 -23.79 -7.07
CA CYS A 335 -18.84 -24.30 -5.75
C CYS A 335 -19.97 -24.14 -4.72
N VAL A 336 -20.66 -22.99 -4.71
CA VAL A 336 -21.81 -22.75 -3.84
C VAL A 336 -22.97 -23.70 -4.16
N GLU A 337 -23.27 -23.92 -5.44
CA GLU A 337 -24.32 -24.86 -5.87
C GLU A 337 -24.04 -26.27 -5.35
N ARG A 338 -22.79 -26.73 -5.49
CA ARG A 338 -22.34 -28.03 -5.01
C ARG A 338 -22.39 -28.14 -3.47
N GLU A 339 -21.80 -27.20 -2.75
CA GLU A 339 -21.67 -27.28 -1.29
C GLU A 339 -22.99 -27.02 -0.57
N ALA A 340 -23.79 -26.07 -1.03
CA ALA A 340 -25.10 -25.78 -0.45
C ALA A 340 -26.23 -26.69 -0.99
N ASN A 341 -25.91 -27.62 -1.90
CA ASN A 341 -26.85 -28.53 -2.55
C ASN A 341 -28.03 -27.77 -3.19
N ILE A 342 -27.71 -26.78 -4.03
CA ILE A 342 -28.67 -25.97 -4.78
C ILE A 342 -28.92 -26.61 -6.14
N THR A 343 -30.18 -26.79 -6.52
CA THR A 343 -30.56 -27.05 -7.90
C THR A 343 -30.95 -25.72 -8.55
N PRO A 344 -30.09 -25.14 -9.42
CA PRO A 344 -30.31 -23.78 -9.93
C PRO A 344 -31.50 -23.73 -10.89
N ASP A 345 -32.40 -22.77 -10.67
CA ASP A 345 -33.52 -22.49 -11.57
C ASP A 345 -33.25 -21.27 -12.47
N HIS A 346 -34.25 -20.88 -13.27
CA HIS A 346 -34.12 -19.72 -14.15
C HIS A 346 -33.84 -18.43 -13.37
N GLU A 347 -34.43 -18.25 -12.18
CA GLU A 347 -34.29 -17.01 -11.40
C GLU A 347 -32.89 -16.90 -10.79
N TRP A 348 -32.37 -17.98 -10.22
CA TRP A 348 -31.00 -18.06 -9.73
C TRP A 348 -30.00 -17.66 -10.82
N ASN A 349 -30.09 -18.28 -12.00
CA ASN A 349 -29.20 -17.98 -13.13
C ASN A 349 -29.36 -16.53 -13.63
N ARG A 350 -30.60 -16.01 -13.68
CA ARG A 350 -30.89 -14.64 -14.09
C ARG A 350 -30.25 -13.61 -13.15
N ILE A 351 -30.31 -13.82 -11.83
CA ILE A 351 -29.69 -12.92 -10.83
C ILE A 351 -28.17 -12.88 -11.03
N TRP A 352 -27.53 -14.06 -11.10
CA TRP A 352 -26.08 -14.16 -11.31
C TRP A 352 -25.64 -13.48 -12.61
N GLN A 353 -26.29 -13.79 -13.74
CA GLN A 353 -25.94 -13.18 -15.03
C GLN A 353 -26.07 -11.65 -14.98
N ARG A 354 -27.23 -11.15 -14.52
CA ARG A 354 -27.53 -9.72 -14.49
C ARG A 354 -26.55 -8.94 -13.61
N GLN A 355 -26.24 -9.45 -12.42
CA GLN A 355 -25.36 -8.73 -11.49
C GLN A 355 -23.90 -8.76 -11.94
N VAL A 356 -23.40 -9.89 -12.42
CA VAL A 356 -22.00 -10.04 -12.84
C VAL A 356 -21.68 -9.22 -14.08
N GLU A 357 -22.58 -9.15 -15.06
CA GLU A 357 -22.35 -8.42 -16.31
C GLU A 357 -22.28 -6.90 -16.15
N ASN A 358 -22.94 -6.36 -15.13
CA ASN A 358 -23.14 -4.92 -14.98
C ASN A 358 -22.35 -4.30 -13.82
N PHE A 359 -21.59 -5.11 -13.07
CA PHE A 359 -20.90 -4.61 -11.87
C PHE A 359 -19.63 -3.82 -12.18
N LEU A 360 -18.83 -4.25 -13.15
CA LEU A 360 -17.53 -3.63 -13.45
C LEU A 360 -17.63 -2.48 -14.46
N GLU A 361 -16.93 -1.41 -14.14
CA GLU A 361 -16.78 -0.21 -14.97
C GLU A 361 -15.34 -0.09 -15.46
N THR A 362 -15.16 0.27 -16.73
CA THR A 362 -13.84 0.46 -17.34
C THR A 362 -13.80 1.76 -18.11
N TYR A 363 -12.75 2.56 -17.90
CA TYR A 363 -12.57 3.84 -18.56
C TYR A 363 -11.16 3.93 -19.13
N TRP A 364 -11.01 4.42 -20.35
CA TRP A 364 -9.70 4.63 -20.93
C TRP A 364 -9.65 5.82 -21.88
N ALA A 365 -8.45 6.37 -22.06
CA ALA A 365 -8.14 7.44 -23.00
C ALA A 365 -6.82 7.14 -23.72
N VAL A 366 -6.76 7.45 -25.01
CA VAL A 366 -5.55 7.32 -25.83
C VAL A 366 -5.16 8.69 -26.36
N LEU A 367 -3.89 9.07 -26.18
CA LEU A 367 -3.33 10.32 -26.69
C LEU A 367 -2.08 10.06 -27.54
N PRO A 368 -2.14 10.24 -28.87
CA PRO A 368 -0.95 10.25 -29.72
C PRO A 368 -0.02 11.40 -29.35
N TRP A 369 1.30 11.16 -29.30
CA TRP A 369 2.26 12.20 -28.93
C TRP A 369 2.48 13.23 -30.05
N GLY A 370 2.34 12.83 -31.31
CA GLY A 370 2.71 13.65 -32.47
C GLY A 370 4.20 13.54 -32.81
N GLU A 371 4.60 14.08 -33.97
CA GLU A 371 5.98 13.97 -34.47
C GLU A 371 6.89 15.11 -33.97
N ASP A 372 6.31 16.26 -33.60
CA ASP A 372 7.04 17.46 -33.16
C ASP A 372 6.37 18.06 -31.92
N TYR A 373 7.18 18.59 -31.01
CA TYR A 373 6.76 19.22 -29.78
C TYR A 373 6.10 20.60 -29.98
N LYS A 374 6.52 21.38 -30.99
CA LYS A 374 5.97 22.75 -31.19
C LYS A 374 4.46 22.73 -31.51
N PRO A 375 3.97 21.97 -32.51
CA PRO A 375 2.53 21.91 -32.80
C PRO A 375 1.72 21.34 -31.64
N PHE A 376 2.30 20.39 -30.90
CA PHE A 376 1.67 19.85 -29.70
C PHE A 376 1.50 20.93 -28.63
N LEU A 377 2.55 21.70 -28.32
CA LEU A 377 2.48 22.76 -27.31
C LEU A 377 1.51 23.87 -27.69
N GLU A 378 1.44 24.26 -28.96
CA GLU A 378 0.44 25.22 -29.46
C GLU A 378 -0.99 24.71 -29.23
N THR A 379 -1.24 23.43 -29.54
CA THR A 379 -2.54 22.79 -29.32
C THR A 379 -2.88 22.72 -27.84
N PHE A 380 -1.93 22.26 -27.02
CA PHE A 380 -2.08 22.19 -25.57
C PHE A 380 -2.41 23.56 -24.99
N ARG A 381 -1.65 24.59 -25.37
CA ARG A 381 -1.88 25.97 -24.91
C ARG A 381 -3.29 26.45 -25.27
N THR A 382 -3.73 26.20 -26.49
CA THR A 382 -5.05 26.60 -26.98
C THR A 382 -6.18 25.93 -26.20
N TRP A 383 -6.03 24.65 -25.84
CA TRP A 383 -7.10 23.89 -25.17
C TRP A 383 -7.06 23.97 -23.66
N CYS A 384 -5.88 24.14 -23.07
CA CYS A 384 -5.66 23.85 -21.66
C CYS A 384 -5.24 25.05 -20.80
N GLN A 385 -4.74 26.15 -21.37
CA GLN A 385 -4.37 27.34 -20.60
C GLN A 385 -5.48 28.39 -20.54
N PRO A 386 -5.75 28.98 -19.36
CA PRO A 386 -6.54 30.20 -19.28
C PRO A 386 -5.75 31.37 -19.89
N MET A 387 -6.39 32.20 -20.73
CA MET A 387 -5.75 33.30 -21.47
C MET A 387 -5.04 34.35 -20.60
N GLN A 388 -5.17 34.28 -19.27
CA GLN A 388 -4.71 35.30 -18.32
C GLN A 388 -3.54 34.87 -17.42
N GLN A 389 -3.01 33.65 -17.52
CA GLN A 389 -1.87 33.19 -16.70
C GLN A 389 -0.56 33.08 -17.50
N PRO A 390 0.60 33.44 -16.91
CA PRO A 390 1.91 33.23 -17.52
C PRO A 390 2.17 31.74 -17.81
N TRP A 391 2.72 31.44 -18.99
CA TRP A 391 3.09 30.07 -19.35
C TRP A 391 4.53 29.77 -18.95
N GLU A 392 4.76 29.48 -17.68
CA GLU A 392 6.11 29.30 -17.13
C GLU A 392 6.90 28.17 -17.80
N PHE A 393 6.21 27.10 -18.22
CA PHE A 393 6.84 26.00 -18.94
C PHE A 393 7.48 26.43 -20.28
N ALA A 394 7.01 27.53 -20.89
CA ALA A 394 7.63 28.10 -22.09
C ALA A 394 9.07 28.51 -21.85
N SER A 395 9.35 29.11 -20.68
CA SER A 395 10.68 29.60 -20.31
C SER A 395 11.69 28.45 -20.18
N ILE A 396 11.25 27.30 -19.65
CA ILE A 396 12.08 26.08 -19.58
C ILE A 396 12.44 25.62 -21.00
N VAL A 397 11.44 25.52 -21.89
CA VAL A 397 11.66 25.06 -23.27
C VAL A 397 12.58 26.01 -24.03
N GLU A 398 12.37 27.32 -23.91
CA GLU A 398 13.20 28.35 -24.54
C GLU A 398 14.65 28.26 -24.05
N GLN A 399 14.86 28.02 -22.75
CA GLN A 399 16.21 27.87 -22.21
C GLN A 399 16.91 26.60 -22.73
N TYR A 400 16.17 25.50 -22.88
CA TYR A 400 16.70 24.27 -23.48
C TYR A 400 17.07 24.46 -24.95
N GLU A 401 16.29 25.23 -25.72
CA GLU A 401 16.64 25.61 -27.11
C GLU A 401 17.95 26.42 -27.15
N LYS A 402 18.15 27.34 -26.20
CA LYS A 402 19.34 28.22 -26.15
C LYS A 402 20.61 27.51 -25.69
N THR A 403 20.54 26.73 -24.61
CA THR A 403 21.72 26.28 -23.85
C THR A 403 21.86 24.76 -23.76
N GLY A 404 20.77 24.02 -23.98
CA GLY A 404 20.70 22.57 -23.85
C GLY A 404 20.79 21.80 -25.16
N TYR A 405 20.44 20.52 -25.11
CA TYR A 405 20.05 19.75 -26.30
C TYR A 405 18.69 20.24 -26.80
N ALA A 406 18.50 20.19 -28.13
CA ALA A 406 17.26 20.61 -28.77
C ALA A 406 16.06 19.87 -28.16
N PRO A 407 15.00 20.57 -27.71
CA PRO A 407 13.79 19.95 -27.22
C PRO A 407 13.16 19.02 -28.26
N ASN A 408 12.51 17.97 -27.77
CA ASN A 408 11.74 17.05 -28.58
C ASN A 408 10.43 16.72 -27.88
N ILE A 409 9.66 15.78 -28.44
CA ILE A 409 8.35 15.45 -27.88
C ILE A 409 8.42 14.92 -26.43
N GLY A 410 9.53 14.30 -26.04
CA GLY A 410 9.80 13.87 -24.66
C GLY A 410 9.84 15.02 -23.66
N THR A 411 10.35 16.20 -24.06
CA THR A 411 10.32 17.42 -23.22
C THR A 411 8.89 17.77 -22.79
N CYS A 412 7.89 17.39 -23.59
CA CYS A 412 6.49 17.66 -23.34
C CYS A 412 5.76 16.58 -22.51
N TYR A 413 6.47 15.59 -21.95
CA TYR A 413 5.87 14.47 -21.21
C TYR A 413 4.82 14.91 -20.19
N SER A 414 5.15 15.89 -19.33
CA SER A 414 4.22 16.43 -18.33
C SER A 414 2.90 16.93 -18.92
N LYS A 415 2.96 17.56 -20.10
CA LYS A 415 1.80 18.15 -20.79
C LYS A 415 1.01 17.09 -21.55
N LEU A 416 1.69 16.11 -22.13
CA LEU A 416 1.06 14.93 -22.73
C LEU A 416 0.26 14.15 -21.67
N TYR A 417 0.84 13.94 -20.48
CA TYR A 417 0.15 13.28 -19.39
C TYR A 417 -1.05 14.09 -18.91
N ALA A 418 -0.87 15.40 -18.65
CA ALA A 418 -1.95 16.28 -18.21
C ALA A 418 -3.14 16.31 -19.18
N LEU A 419 -2.88 16.31 -20.50
CA LEU A 419 -3.95 16.26 -21.50
C LEU A 419 -4.67 14.89 -21.50
N THR A 420 -3.91 13.80 -21.36
CA THR A 420 -4.47 12.44 -21.28
C THR A 420 -5.35 12.26 -20.04
N GLU A 421 -4.91 12.80 -18.89
CA GLU A 421 -5.65 12.77 -17.62
C GLU A 421 -6.98 13.51 -17.73
N ARG A 422 -6.97 14.74 -18.31
CA ARG A 422 -8.21 15.49 -18.61
C ARG A 422 -9.14 14.71 -19.56
N GLY A 423 -8.57 14.01 -20.55
CA GLY A 423 -9.32 13.15 -21.46
C GLY A 423 -10.04 12.01 -20.72
N LEU A 424 -9.32 11.31 -19.84
CA LEU A 424 -9.91 10.25 -19.00
C LEU A 424 -10.96 10.81 -18.04
N GLY A 425 -10.68 11.95 -17.40
CA GLY A 425 -11.62 12.63 -16.50
C GLY A 425 -12.92 13.00 -17.21
N SER A 426 -12.82 13.52 -18.44
CA SER A 426 -13.96 13.82 -19.30
C SER A 426 -14.77 12.55 -19.62
N ARG A 427 -14.10 11.44 -19.97
CA ARG A 427 -14.75 10.16 -20.24
C ARG A 427 -15.48 9.58 -19.02
N LYS A 428 -14.93 9.75 -17.81
CA LYS A 428 -15.60 9.35 -16.56
C LYS A 428 -16.82 10.23 -16.26
N ALA A 429 -16.73 11.53 -16.55
CA ALA A 429 -17.82 12.47 -16.33
C ALA A 429 -19.03 12.22 -17.24
N THR A 430 -18.85 11.66 -18.44
CA THR A 430 -19.95 11.39 -19.38
C THR A 430 -20.82 10.18 -19.02
N ARG A 431 -20.52 9.46 -17.92
CA ARG A 431 -21.24 8.28 -17.33
C ARG A 431 -22.10 7.47 -18.29
N ASP A 432 -21.79 6.19 -18.43
CA ASP A 432 -22.66 5.27 -19.18
C ASP A 432 -23.91 4.98 -18.35
N PHE A 433 -25.03 5.63 -18.68
CA PHE A 433 -26.27 5.46 -17.93
C PHE A 433 -26.99 4.18 -18.37
N THR A 434 -26.82 3.12 -17.59
CA THR A 434 -27.57 1.86 -17.74
C THR A 434 -28.42 1.66 -16.48
N GLN A 435 -29.75 1.81 -16.60
CA GLN A 435 -30.64 1.62 -15.46
C GLN A 435 -30.92 0.13 -15.24
N HIS A 436 -30.60 -0.37 -14.05
CA HIS A 436 -30.84 -1.76 -13.68
C HIS A 436 -31.88 -1.86 -12.56
N VAL A 437 -32.78 -2.84 -12.68
CA VAL A 437 -33.85 -3.09 -11.71
C VAL A 437 -33.48 -4.29 -10.85
N GLU A 438 -33.44 -4.07 -9.54
CA GLU A 438 -33.26 -5.10 -8.50
C GLU A 438 -34.58 -5.18 -7.72
N PRO A 439 -35.56 -5.99 -8.16
CA PRO A 439 -36.96 -5.88 -7.73
C PRO A 439 -37.24 -6.38 -6.31
N HIS A 440 -36.41 -7.26 -5.74
CA HIS A 440 -36.66 -7.87 -4.43
C HIS A 440 -35.89 -7.20 -3.27
N PHE A 441 -35.90 -7.89 -2.11
CA PHE A 441 -35.15 -7.54 -0.90
C PHE A 441 -33.67 -7.27 -1.18
N LYS A 442 -32.99 -6.61 -0.25
CA LYS A 442 -31.61 -6.18 -0.44
C LYS A 442 -30.60 -7.08 0.22
N CYS A 443 -29.47 -7.22 -0.45
CA CYS A 443 -28.30 -7.88 0.08
C CYS A 443 -27.83 -7.13 1.33
N THR A 444 -27.42 -7.91 2.33
CA THR A 444 -26.94 -7.43 3.63
C THR A 444 -25.54 -6.79 3.58
N MET A 445 -24.90 -6.78 2.40
CA MET A 445 -23.57 -6.21 2.14
C MET A 445 -23.62 -5.08 1.10
N PHE A 446 -24.26 -5.34 -0.05
CA PHE A 446 -24.51 -4.35 -1.11
C PHE A 446 -26.00 -4.03 -1.11
N ALA A 447 -26.37 -2.91 -0.47
CA ALA A 447 -27.77 -2.54 -0.28
C ALA A 447 -28.51 -2.25 -1.60
N GLU A 448 -27.77 -2.01 -2.67
CA GLU A 448 -28.26 -1.77 -4.02
C GLU A 448 -28.60 -3.05 -4.79
N LEU A 449 -28.08 -4.21 -4.38
CA LEU A 449 -28.26 -5.50 -5.07
C LEU A 449 -29.27 -6.41 -4.36
N GLU A 450 -30.00 -7.22 -5.12
CA GLU A 450 -30.83 -8.31 -4.57
C GLU A 450 -29.98 -9.53 -4.18
N PRO A 451 -30.29 -10.22 -3.07
CA PRO A 451 -29.59 -11.44 -2.70
C PRO A 451 -29.96 -12.58 -3.66
N VAL A 452 -29.07 -13.56 -3.83
CA VAL A 452 -29.38 -14.73 -4.65
C VAL A 452 -30.45 -15.59 -3.97
N HIS A 453 -31.40 -16.08 -4.78
CA HIS A 453 -32.50 -16.94 -4.34
C HIS A 453 -33.07 -17.75 -5.52
N LEU A 454 -33.84 -18.80 -5.22
CA LEU A 454 -34.66 -19.52 -6.20
C LEU A 454 -36.01 -18.80 -6.37
N ALA A 455 -36.74 -19.10 -7.45
CA ALA A 455 -37.99 -18.43 -7.82
C ALA A 455 -39.09 -18.49 -6.74
N GLU A 456 -39.10 -19.53 -5.90
CA GLU A 456 -40.09 -19.69 -4.83
C GLU A 456 -39.81 -18.87 -3.56
N HIS A 457 -38.61 -18.28 -3.45
CA HIS A 457 -38.11 -17.58 -2.26
C HIS A 457 -38.17 -16.05 -2.38
N THR A 458 -39.15 -15.52 -3.11
CA THR A 458 -39.36 -14.08 -3.31
C THR A 458 -40.01 -13.38 -2.10
N ASP A 459 -40.63 -14.14 -1.20
CA ASP A 459 -41.13 -13.66 0.10
C ASP A 459 -40.02 -13.60 1.17
N PHE A 460 -40.09 -12.64 2.09
CA PHE A 460 -39.05 -12.43 3.11
C PHE A 460 -38.88 -13.63 4.04
N GLY A 461 -39.98 -14.25 4.47
CA GLY A 461 -39.95 -15.41 5.38
C GLY A 461 -39.26 -16.59 4.73
N LYS A 462 -39.65 -16.90 3.49
CA LYS A 462 -39.04 -17.95 2.68
C LYS A 462 -37.57 -17.68 2.37
N LEU A 463 -37.23 -16.45 1.97
CA LEU A 463 -35.84 -16.05 1.74
C LEU A 463 -34.99 -16.23 3.00
N ARG A 464 -35.50 -15.79 4.15
CA ARG A 464 -34.81 -15.97 5.44
C ARG A 464 -34.64 -17.44 5.78
N GLU A 465 -35.63 -18.27 5.52
CA GLU A 465 -35.54 -19.72 5.76
C GLU A 465 -34.50 -20.38 4.86
N PHE A 466 -34.52 -20.09 3.55
CA PHE A 466 -33.52 -20.54 2.58
C PHE A 466 -32.09 -20.26 3.06
N TRP A 467 -31.81 -19.01 3.44
CA TRP A 467 -30.47 -18.65 3.89
C TRP A 467 -30.09 -19.30 5.24
N ASN A 468 -31.01 -19.42 6.20
CA ASN A 468 -30.67 -19.97 7.52
C ASN A 468 -30.63 -21.50 7.58
N ARG A 469 -31.44 -22.20 6.77
CA ARG A 469 -31.55 -23.68 6.82
C ARG A 469 -30.78 -24.38 5.71
N GLN A 470 -30.61 -23.74 4.54
CA GLN A 470 -29.90 -24.35 3.41
C GLN A 470 -28.47 -23.83 3.29
N MET A 471 -28.28 -22.50 3.18
CA MET A 471 -26.98 -21.88 2.93
C MET A 471 -26.07 -21.90 4.18
N LEU A 472 -26.54 -21.35 5.30
CA LEU A 472 -25.74 -21.15 6.51
C LEU A 472 -25.10 -22.44 7.08
N PRO A 473 -25.80 -23.59 7.19
CA PRO A 473 -25.20 -24.80 7.76
C PRO A 473 -24.14 -25.45 6.87
N ARG A 474 -24.13 -25.12 5.57
CA ARG A 474 -23.26 -25.74 4.55
C ARG A 474 -22.08 -24.87 4.15
N LEU A 475 -22.14 -23.57 4.43
CA LEU A 475 -21.11 -22.60 4.09
C LEU A 475 -20.56 -21.96 5.37
N PRO A 476 -19.45 -22.47 5.93
CA PRO A 476 -18.90 -22.03 7.23
C PRO A 476 -18.54 -20.54 7.31
N LEU A 477 -18.31 -19.90 6.16
CA LEU A 477 -17.97 -18.48 6.06
C LEU A 477 -19.20 -17.55 6.14
N LEU A 478 -20.43 -18.07 6.22
CA LEU A 478 -21.65 -17.27 6.43
C LEU A 478 -21.96 -17.08 7.93
N ARG A 479 -22.73 -16.03 8.26
CA ARG A 479 -23.27 -15.80 9.61
C ARG A 479 -24.80 -15.77 9.60
N SER A 480 -25.39 -16.02 10.76
CA SER A 480 -26.84 -15.95 10.92
C SER A 480 -27.38 -14.58 10.53
N GLY A 481 -28.46 -14.57 9.75
CA GLY A 481 -29.11 -13.35 9.26
C GLY A 481 -28.51 -12.73 7.99
N GLU A 482 -27.39 -13.25 7.48
CA GLU A 482 -26.82 -12.83 6.20
C GLU A 482 -27.68 -13.28 5.01
N ARG A 483 -27.78 -12.40 4.00
CA ARG A 483 -28.38 -12.65 2.69
C ARG A 483 -27.53 -11.90 1.68
N LEU A 484 -26.89 -12.61 0.75
CA LEU A 484 -25.82 -12.07 -0.08
C LEU A 484 -26.20 -12.09 -1.57
N SER A 485 -25.85 -11.02 -2.30
CA SER A 485 -25.94 -10.96 -3.77
C SER A 485 -24.87 -11.84 -4.41
N ALA A 486 -24.91 -12.01 -5.72
CA ALA A 486 -23.88 -12.75 -6.46
C ALA A 486 -22.48 -12.14 -6.19
N ILE A 487 -22.38 -10.81 -6.31
CA ILE A 487 -21.15 -10.06 -6.08
C ILE A 487 -20.67 -10.20 -4.62
N ALA A 488 -21.58 -10.17 -3.66
CA ALA A 488 -21.25 -10.35 -2.24
C ALA A 488 -20.73 -11.76 -1.92
N LEU A 489 -21.36 -12.79 -2.50
CA LEU A 489 -20.90 -14.18 -2.38
C LEU A 489 -19.52 -14.36 -3.03
N THR A 490 -19.32 -13.86 -4.25
CA THR A 490 -18.02 -13.89 -4.91
C THR A 490 -16.96 -13.20 -4.05
N LYS A 491 -17.25 -11.99 -3.57
CA LYS A 491 -16.34 -11.27 -2.67
C LYS A 491 -16.03 -12.03 -1.38
N ARG A 492 -16.99 -12.80 -0.84
CA ARG A 492 -16.79 -13.61 0.38
C ARG A 492 -15.95 -14.85 0.16
N LEU A 493 -16.13 -15.51 -0.98
CA LEU A 493 -15.72 -16.89 -1.18
C LEU A 493 -14.60 -17.07 -2.20
N ALA A 494 -14.31 -16.06 -3.04
CA ALA A 494 -13.27 -16.15 -4.09
C ALA A 494 -11.89 -16.53 -3.53
N ALA A 495 -11.53 -16.08 -2.34
CA ALA A 495 -10.27 -16.44 -1.67
C ALA A 495 -10.10 -17.97 -1.56
N VAL A 496 -11.17 -18.66 -1.18
CA VAL A 496 -11.17 -20.12 -0.96
C VAL A 496 -11.50 -20.86 -2.25
N TYR A 497 -12.57 -20.48 -2.95
CA TYR A 497 -13.11 -21.24 -4.08
C TYR A 497 -12.48 -20.93 -5.43
N TYR A 498 -11.68 -19.87 -5.54
CA TYR A 498 -11.01 -19.52 -6.79
C TYR A 498 -9.51 -19.42 -6.62
N PHE A 499 -9.03 -18.55 -5.74
CA PHE A 499 -7.59 -18.31 -5.62
C PHE A 499 -6.84 -19.49 -5.01
N LYS A 500 -7.33 -20.03 -3.88
CA LYS A 500 -6.71 -21.16 -3.18
C LYS A 500 -7.12 -22.53 -3.73
N ALA A 501 -8.32 -22.63 -4.31
CA ALA A 501 -8.82 -23.86 -4.91
C ALA A 501 -7.84 -24.41 -5.97
N SER A 502 -7.77 -25.73 -6.08
CA SER A 502 -6.86 -26.40 -7.02
C SER A 502 -7.20 -26.04 -8.46
N LYS A 503 -6.23 -26.19 -9.38
CA LYS A 503 -6.49 -26.02 -10.82
C LYS A 503 -7.52 -27.03 -11.36
N GLU A 504 -7.61 -28.21 -10.74
CA GLU A 504 -8.57 -29.25 -11.07
C GLU A 504 -10.00 -28.85 -10.70
N ASP A 505 -10.16 -28.08 -9.62
CA ASP A 505 -11.43 -27.47 -9.20
C ASP A 505 -11.75 -26.14 -9.91
N GLY A 506 -10.98 -25.77 -10.93
CA GLY A 506 -11.15 -24.52 -11.68
C GLY A 506 -10.56 -23.27 -11.00
N GLY A 507 -9.77 -23.46 -9.93
CA GLY A 507 -9.05 -22.40 -9.23
C GLY A 507 -7.63 -22.15 -9.73
N LEU A 508 -6.83 -21.41 -8.96
CA LEU A 508 -5.45 -21.05 -9.28
C LEU A 508 -4.38 -21.84 -8.50
N GLY A 509 -4.75 -22.47 -7.38
CA GLY A 509 -3.84 -23.21 -6.50
C GLY A 509 -2.81 -22.30 -5.82
N TRP A 510 -3.16 -21.04 -5.58
CA TRP A 510 -2.26 -20.07 -4.97
C TRP A 510 -2.25 -20.20 -3.45
N ASP A 511 -1.05 -20.10 -2.89
CA ASP A 511 -0.86 -20.04 -1.45
C ASP A 511 -1.05 -18.60 -0.97
N ILE A 512 -2.28 -18.32 -0.50
CA ILE A 512 -2.66 -17.03 0.05
C ILE A 512 -3.36 -17.19 1.40
N GLU A 513 -3.27 -16.13 2.19
CA GLU A 513 -3.93 -16.01 3.48
C GLU A 513 -5.44 -15.90 3.28
N THR A 514 -6.16 -16.86 3.85
CA THR A 514 -7.64 -16.89 3.83
C THR A 514 -8.24 -16.66 5.20
N SER A 515 -7.42 -16.53 6.23
CA SER A 515 -7.85 -16.46 7.62
C SER A 515 -7.56 -15.09 8.21
N PHE A 516 -8.60 -14.41 8.68
CA PHE A 516 -8.49 -13.09 9.31
C PHE A 516 -8.89 -13.19 10.79
N PRO A 517 -8.20 -12.49 11.71
CA PRO A 517 -8.55 -12.48 13.11
C PRO A 517 -9.92 -11.83 13.34
N SER A 518 -10.68 -12.35 14.30
CA SER A 518 -11.88 -11.67 14.82
C SER A 518 -11.49 -10.38 15.56
N THR A 519 -12.44 -9.44 15.69
CA THR A 519 -12.26 -8.20 16.48
C THR A 519 -11.92 -8.52 17.94
N SER A 520 -12.49 -9.59 18.48
CA SER A 520 -12.20 -10.09 19.83
C SER A 520 -10.81 -10.70 19.94
N THR A 521 -10.36 -11.41 18.91
CA THR A 521 -8.97 -11.89 18.84
C THR A 521 -7.97 -10.74 18.78
N MET A 522 -8.29 -9.65 18.06
CA MET A 522 -7.49 -8.43 18.09
C MET A 522 -7.42 -7.81 19.49
N ALA A 523 -8.57 -7.62 20.14
CA ALA A 523 -8.64 -7.02 21.48
C ALA A 523 -7.88 -7.83 22.55
N THR A 524 -7.92 -9.16 22.46
CA THR A 524 -7.33 -10.06 23.48
C THR A 524 -5.88 -10.48 23.18
N SER A 525 -5.31 -10.02 22.06
CA SER A 525 -4.02 -10.48 21.52
C SER A 525 -2.84 -10.27 22.47
N SER A 526 -2.79 -9.09 23.10
CA SER A 526 -1.79 -8.70 24.10
C SER A 526 -1.81 -9.63 25.33
N PHE A 527 -3.01 -9.91 25.86
CA PHE A 527 -3.18 -10.89 26.95
C PHE A 527 -2.76 -12.30 26.52
N LYS A 528 -3.19 -12.76 25.35
CA LYS A 528 -2.81 -14.09 24.83
C LYS A 528 -1.30 -14.24 24.73
N ARG A 529 -0.60 -13.22 24.19
CA ARG A 529 0.85 -13.20 24.10
C ARG A 529 1.51 -13.33 25.48
N ARG A 530 1.08 -12.54 26.47
CA ARG A 530 1.62 -12.59 27.84
C ARG A 530 1.46 -13.97 28.48
N ILE A 531 0.28 -14.59 28.35
CA ILE A 531 0.04 -15.95 28.85
C ILE A 531 0.98 -16.96 28.17
N ILE A 532 1.07 -16.91 26.84
CA ILE A 532 1.91 -17.84 26.06
C ILE A 532 3.39 -17.69 26.39
N GLU A 533 3.87 -16.45 26.55
CA GLU A 533 5.28 -16.18 26.91
C GLU A 533 5.59 -16.60 28.36
N ALA A 534 4.58 -16.67 29.24
CA ALA A 534 4.75 -17.14 30.61
C ALA A 534 4.74 -18.68 30.74
N LEU A 535 4.12 -19.42 29.81
CA LEU A 535 4.04 -20.89 29.85
C LEU A 535 5.40 -21.60 30.01
N PRO A 536 6.47 -21.23 29.26
CA PRO A 536 7.73 -21.98 29.29
C PRO A 536 8.60 -21.73 30.53
N ASN A 537 8.20 -20.80 31.40
CA ASN A 537 8.93 -20.48 32.64
C ASN A 537 8.66 -21.48 33.77
N GLY A 538 7.92 -22.56 33.51
CA GLY A 538 7.80 -23.71 34.41
C GLY A 538 6.67 -23.63 35.43
N ASP A 539 5.72 -22.69 35.30
CA ASP A 539 4.55 -22.66 36.17
C ASP A 539 3.52 -23.71 35.73
N LEU A 540 3.67 -24.93 36.27
CA LEU A 540 2.74 -26.05 36.10
C LEU A 540 1.28 -25.64 36.33
N LYS A 541 1.02 -24.71 37.27
CA LYS A 541 -0.33 -24.27 37.61
C LYS A 541 -0.95 -23.42 36.50
N LEU A 542 -0.16 -22.60 35.80
CA LEU A 542 -0.62 -21.86 34.62
C LEU A 542 -0.93 -22.82 33.47
N PHE A 543 -0.02 -23.75 33.21
CA PHE A 543 -0.18 -24.74 32.15
C PHE A 543 -1.46 -25.57 32.32
N GLU A 544 -1.72 -26.09 33.52
CA GLU A 544 -2.92 -26.86 33.84
C GLU A 544 -4.21 -26.06 33.57
N ARG A 545 -4.24 -24.78 33.95
CA ARG A 545 -5.40 -23.90 33.75
C ARG A 545 -5.65 -23.61 32.27
N VAL A 546 -4.61 -23.26 31.51
CA VAL A 546 -4.72 -23.02 30.06
C VAL A 546 -5.20 -24.28 29.33
N ASN A 547 -4.66 -25.45 29.69
CA ASN A 547 -5.06 -26.74 29.12
C ASN A 547 -6.51 -27.09 29.48
N ARG A 548 -6.91 -26.94 30.75
CA ARG A 548 -8.30 -27.18 31.19
C ARG A 548 -9.26 -26.29 30.41
N TYR A 549 -8.99 -24.99 30.38
CA TYR A 549 -9.87 -24.02 29.74
C TYR A 549 -10.00 -24.24 28.23
N THR A 550 -8.90 -24.40 27.49
CA THR A 550 -8.94 -24.68 26.04
C THR A 550 -9.72 -25.96 25.72
N ARG A 551 -9.61 -26.99 26.56
CA ARG A 551 -10.39 -28.23 26.42
C ARG A 551 -11.89 -28.00 26.63
N CYS A 552 -12.28 -27.31 27.70
CA CYS A 552 -13.68 -27.02 27.99
C CYS A 552 -14.35 -26.23 26.85
N VAL A 553 -13.68 -25.23 26.28
CA VAL A 553 -14.21 -24.45 25.17
C VAL A 553 -14.37 -25.29 23.90
N ARG A 554 -13.40 -26.15 23.57
CA ARG A 554 -13.50 -27.08 22.43
C ARG A 554 -14.64 -28.08 22.57
N THR A 555 -14.84 -28.62 23.77
CA THR A 555 -15.97 -29.51 24.06
C THR A 555 -17.29 -28.80 23.77
N LEU A 556 -17.42 -27.55 24.22
CA LEU A 556 -18.62 -26.74 24.03
C LEU A 556 -18.93 -26.45 22.54
N LEU A 557 -17.95 -25.97 21.78
CA LEU A 557 -18.19 -25.33 20.47
C LEU A 557 -17.87 -26.18 19.26
N ASP A 558 -16.99 -27.19 19.36
CA ASP A 558 -16.18 -27.74 18.26
C ASP A 558 -14.94 -26.89 17.90
N ASP A 559 -14.05 -27.50 17.12
CA ASP A 559 -12.72 -26.96 16.84
C ASP A 559 -12.74 -25.83 15.81
N ASP A 560 -13.72 -25.80 14.89
CA ASP A 560 -13.83 -24.79 13.84
C ASP A 560 -14.47 -23.51 14.39
N ARG A 561 -15.44 -23.64 15.30
CA ARG A 561 -16.14 -22.51 15.94
C ARG A 561 -15.36 -21.91 17.10
N ALA A 562 -14.50 -22.69 17.77
CA ALA A 562 -13.67 -22.20 18.86
C ALA A 562 -12.47 -21.38 18.39
N LYS A 563 -12.07 -21.46 17.11
CA LYS A 563 -10.81 -20.90 16.62
C LYS A 563 -10.94 -19.59 15.84
N SER A 564 -9.90 -18.78 15.92
CA SER A 564 -9.60 -17.63 15.07
C SER A 564 -8.14 -17.66 14.66
N ALA A 565 -7.81 -17.01 13.53
CA ALA A 565 -6.42 -16.76 13.17
C ALA A 565 -5.72 -15.96 14.28
N PRO A 566 -4.60 -16.44 14.84
CA PRO A 566 -3.80 -15.66 15.76
C PRO A 566 -3.10 -14.53 15.01
N LEU A 567 -2.80 -13.43 15.71
CA LEU A 567 -1.92 -12.40 15.14
C LEU A 567 -0.50 -12.97 14.97
N PRO A 568 0.28 -12.51 13.98
CA PRO A 568 1.62 -13.04 13.72
C PRO A 568 2.54 -13.04 14.96
N LYS A 569 2.57 -11.95 15.75
CA LYS A 569 3.32 -11.92 17.01
C LYS A 569 2.86 -12.92 18.08
N VAL A 570 1.56 -13.25 18.11
CA VAL A 570 1.03 -14.28 19.02
C VAL A 570 1.44 -15.67 18.50
N ALA A 571 1.39 -15.87 17.18
CA ALA A 571 1.85 -17.09 16.52
C ALA A 571 3.36 -17.33 16.74
N GLU A 572 4.19 -16.29 16.63
CA GLU A 572 5.62 -16.37 16.94
C GLU A 572 5.88 -16.74 18.40
N ALA A 573 5.17 -16.11 19.34
CA ALA A 573 5.26 -16.46 20.75
C ALA A 573 4.85 -17.93 20.99
N ALA A 574 3.78 -18.38 20.33
CA ALA A 574 3.33 -19.77 20.38
C ALA A 574 4.38 -20.72 19.81
N ALA A 575 4.99 -20.40 18.65
CA ALA A 575 6.05 -21.19 18.05
C ALA A 575 7.30 -21.29 18.95
N ARG A 576 7.71 -20.20 19.60
CA ARG A 576 8.81 -20.20 20.58
C ARG A 576 8.48 -21.07 21.79
N ALA A 577 7.29 -20.91 22.36
CA ALA A 577 6.83 -21.70 23.50
C ALA A 577 6.66 -23.20 23.17
N HIS A 578 6.21 -23.50 21.94
CA HIS A 578 5.98 -24.86 21.45
C HIS A 578 7.24 -25.73 21.48
N LYS A 579 8.43 -25.12 21.31
CA LYS A 579 9.73 -25.82 21.44
C LYS A 579 9.94 -26.47 22.81
N LYS A 580 9.28 -25.96 23.85
CA LYS A 580 9.35 -26.48 25.23
C LYS A 580 8.08 -27.23 25.64
N ILE A 581 6.92 -26.83 25.11
CA ILE A 581 5.60 -27.36 25.46
C ILE A 581 4.81 -27.63 24.17
N PRO A 582 4.74 -28.88 23.70
CA PRO A 582 4.05 -29.21 22.45
C PRO A 582 2.56 -28.84 22.46
N ASP A 583 2.07 -28.39 21.31
CA ASP A 583 0.68 -28.06 20.88
C ASP A 583 -0.12 -27.04 21.71
N ARG A 584 0.02 -27.01 23.03
CA ARG A 584 -0.81 -26.17 23.92
C ARG A 584 -0.68 -24.66 23.69
N PRO A 585 0.52 -24.11 23.42
CA PRO A 585 0.63 -22.70 23.05
C PRO A 585 -0.19 -22.34 21.80
N TRP A 586 -0.24 -23.25 20.80
CA TRP A 586 -1.02 -23.06 19.58
C TRP A 586 -2.52 -23.16 19.82
N ASP A 587 -2.95 -24.10 20.68
CA ASP A 587 -4.35 -24.25 21.07
C ASP A 587 -4.91 -22.96 21.66
N PHE A 588 -4.15 -22.33 22.57
CA PHE A 588 -4.56 -21.07 23.20
C PHE A 588 -4.41 -19.87 22.27
N ALA A 589 -3.35 -19.83 21.45
CA ALA A 589 -3.16 -18.76 20.45
C ALA A 589 -4.32 -18.71 19.46
N ARG A 590 -4.78 -19.87 18.99
CA ARG A 590 -5.85 -20.02 18.00
C ARG A 590 -7.24 -19.92 18.61
N LEU A 591 -7.41 -19.96 19.93
CA LEU A 591 -8.72 -19.76 20.55
C LEU A 591 -9.27 -18.39 20.16
N ASP A 592 -10.53 -18.27 19.73
CA ASP A 592 -11.12 -16.94 19.47
C ASP A 592 -11.16 -16.12 20.76
N GLY A 593 -10.86 -14.82 20.66
CA GLY A 593 -10.91 -13.90 21.79
C GLY A 593 -12.29 -13.74 22.42
N ASP A 594 -13.38 -14.01 21.69
CA ASP A 594 -14.74 -13.96 22.24
C ASP A 594 -14.86 -14.85 23.48
N TRP A 595 -14.23 -16.01 23.48
CA TRP A 595 -14.35 -17.00 24.55
C TRP A 595 -13.65 -16.58 25.84
N LEU A 596 -12.82 -15.54 25.81
CA LEU A 596 -12.19 -14.96 27.00
C LEU A 596 -13.11 -13.99 27.77
N PHE A 597 -14.38 -13.87 27.34
CA PHE A 597 -15.38 -13.04 27.99
C PHE A 597 -16.60 -13.86 28.42
N GLU A 598 -17.06 -13.65 29.66
CA GLU A 598 -18.19 -14.38 30.24
C GLU A 598 -19.49 -14.17 29.43
N GLU A 599 -19.70 -12.97 28.88
CA GLU A 599 -20.90 -12.64 28.10
C GLU A 599 -21.07 -13.45 26.81
N SER A 600 -19.98 -13.98 26.25
CA SER A 600 -20.00 -14.82 25.04
C SER A 600 -20.63 -16.18 25.30
N PHE A 601 -20.75 -16.60 26.57
CA PHE A 601 -21.42 -17.83 26.97
C PHE A 601 -22.93 -17.65 27.18
N ASN A 602 -23.57 -16.76 26.40
CA ASN A 602 -25.01 -16.55 26.47
C ASN A 602 -25.79 -17.82 26.06
N LYS A 603 -26.64 -18.31 26.96
CA LYS A 603 -27.39 -19.55 26.77
C LYS A 603 -28.23 -19.55 25.49
N ARG A 604 -28.95 -18.46 25.19
CA ARG A 604 -29.89 -18.41 24.04
C ARG A 604 -29.14 -18.38 22.72
N ASP A 605 -28.03 -17.67 22.65
CA ASP A 605 -27.23 -17.59 21.44
C ASP A 605 -26.52 -18.91 21.15
N LEU A 606 -25.92 -19.55 22.17
CA LEU A 606 -25.33 -20.89 22.02
C LEU A 606 -26.36 -21.93 21.59
N GLN A 607 -27.57 -21.91 22.16
CA GLN A 607 -28.67 -22.80 21.76
C GLN A 607 -29.06 -22.62 20.28
N ARG A 608 -29.06 -21.38 19.78
CA ARG A 608 -29.39 -21.05 18.38
C ARG A 608 -28.27 -21.43 17.41
N GLU A 609 -27.02 -21.25 17.81
CA GLU A 609 -25.86 -21.46 16.92
C GLU A 609 -25.38 -22.91 16.88
N LEU A 610 -25.56 -23.65 17.97
CA LEU A 610 -25.09 -25.03 18.13
C LEU A 610 -26.26 -26.02 18.17
N THR A 611 -27.43 -25.65 17.63
CA THR A 611 -28.65 -26.48 17.64
C THR A 611 -28.38 -27.89 17.08
N GLU A 612 -27.61 -27.98 16.00
CA GLU A 612 -27.25 -29.25 15.35
C GLU A 612 -26.32 -30.12 16.19
N ARG A 613 -25.40 -29.50 16.95
CA ARG A 613 -24.39 -30.19 17.77
C ARG A 613 -25.01 -30.74 19.05
N TRP A 614 -25.86 -29.94 19.70
CA TRP A 614 -26.52 -30.29 20.95
C TRP A 614 -27.98 -30.67 20.75
N LYS A 615 -28.29 -31.40 19.66
CA LYS A 615 -29.64 -31.92 19.34
C LYS A 615 -30.27 -32.80 20.44
N GLY A 616 -29.52 -33.15 21.49
CA GLY A 616 -29.93 -33.93 22.66
C GLY A 616 -30.51 -33.10 23.82
N ASP A 617 -30.26 -33.54 25.05
CA ASP A 617 -30.78 -32.92 26.28
C ASP A 617 -30.17 -31.52 26.50
N PRO A 618 -30.98 -30.44 26.63
CA PRO A 618 -30.50 -29.11 27.01
C PRO A 618 -29.63 -29.05 28.27
N SER A 619 -29.67 -30.08 29.12
CA SER A 619 -28.84 -30.22 30.31
C SER A 619 -27.34 -30.39 30.00
N ASP A 620 -26.98 -31.08 28.90
CA ASP A 620 -25.58 -31.35 28.54
C ASP A 620 -24.86 -30.07 28.07
N LEU A 621 -25.53 -29.27 27.24
CA LEU A 621 -25.04 -27.95 26.82
C LEU A 621 -24.84 -27.03 28.03
N GLU A 622 -25.77 -27.06 28.99
CA GLU A 622 -25.69 -26.27 30.21
C GLU A 622 -24.50 -26.70 31.08
N SER A 623 -24.23 -28.00 31.19
CA SER A 623 -23.08 -28.54 31.93
C SER A 623 -21.76 -28.09 31.30
N ALA A 624 -21.60 -28.31 29.99
CA ALA A 624 -20.39 -27.91 29.26
C ALA A 624 -20.15 -26.38 29.33
N ARG A 625 -21.22 -25.58 29.28
CA ARG A 625 -21.15 -24.13 29.44
C ARG A 625 -20.65 -23.73 30.83
N LYS A 626 -21.17 -24.36 31.90
CA LYS A 626 -20.75 -24.06 33.29
C LYS A 626 -19.29 -24.42 33.52
N GLU A 627 -18.85 -25.60 33.06
CA GLU A 627 -17.45 -26.02 33.17
C GLU A 627 -16.49 -25.05 32.46
N ALA A 628 -16.86 -24.55 31.28
CA ALA A 628 -16.07 -23.56 30.55
C ALA A 628 -15.96 -22.22 31.30
N LEU A 629 -17.07 -21.74 31.89
CA LEU A 629 -17.10 -20.51 32.69
C LEU A 629 -16.25 -20.63 33.97
N GLU A 630 -16.31 -21.76 34.67
CA GLU A 630 -15.47 -22.01 35.85
C GLU A 630 -13.98 -22.04 35.48
N ALA A 631 -13.63 -22.75 34.40
CA ALA A 631 -12.25 -22.80 33.93
C ALA A 631 -11.72 -21.42 33.46
N LEU A 632 -12.58 -20.58 32.87
CA LEU A 632 -12.24 -19.22 32.51
C LEU A 632 -11.94 -18.38 33.76
N ALA A 633 -12.84 -18.41 34.76
CA ALA A 633 -12.67 -17.65 35.99
C ALA A 633 -11.37 -18.01 36.72
N GLU A 634 -11.02 -19.29 36.78
CA GLU A 634 -9.76 -19.76 37.35
C GLU A 634 -8.52 -19.26 36.59
N LEU A 635 -8.56 -19.24 35.25
CA LEU A 635 -7.48 -18.73 34.43
C LEU A 635 -7.29 -17.22 34.65
N LEU A 636 -8.38 -16.46 34.65
CA LEU A 636 -8.34 -15.00 34.79
C LEU A 636 -7.89 -14.57 36.20
N ASP A 637 -8.40 -15.21 37.25
CA ASP A 637 -7.95 -14.94 38.63
C ASP A 637 -6.47 -15.28 38.82
N PHE A 638 -6.01 -16.40 38.25
CA PHE A 638 -4.60 -16.76 38.26
C PHE A 638 -3.73 -15.73 37.54
N ALA A 639 -4.13 -15.31 36.34
CA ALA A 639 -3.41 -14.30 35.56
C ALA A 639 -3.29 -12.98 36.32
N LYS A 640 -4.38 -12.53 36.95
CA LYS A 640 -4.42 -11.31 37.76
C LYS A 640 -3.48 -11.37 38.95
N ARG A 641 -3.49 -12.46 39.72
CA ARG A 641 -2.62 -12.65 40.90
C ARG A 641 -1.13 -12.68 40.53
N ASN A 642 -0.81 -13.17 39.34
CA ASN A 642 0.56 -13.27 38.82
C ASN A 642 0.98 -12.08 37.93
N ARG A 643 0.23 -10.97 37.94
CA ARG A 643 0.54 -9.74 37.17
C ARG A 643 0.64 -9.96 35.65
N LEU A 644 -0.13 -10.91 35.12
CA LEU A 644 -0.27 -11.15 33.67
C LEU A 644 -1.43 -10.31 33.06
N GLY A 645 -2.14 -9.54 33.90
CA GLY A 645 -3.26 -8.67 33.52
C GLY A 645 -4.52 -9.44 33.13
N THR A 646 -5.49 -8.73 32.58
CA THR A 646 -6.74 -9.29 32.02
C THR A 646 -6.86 -9.02 30.50
N PRO A 647 -7.75 -9.74 29.78
CA PRO A 647 -8.02 -9.46 28.38
C PRO A 647 -8.65 -8.08 28.17
N SER A 648 -8.08 -7.26 27.29
CA SER A 648 -8.68 -5.99 26.86
C SER A 648 -9.96 -6.26 26.06
N ARG A 649 -10.96 -5.39 26.24
CA ARG A 649 -12.24 -5.44 25.51
C ARG A 649 -12.25 -4.59 24.25
N TYR A 650 -11.16 -3.87 23.97
CA TYR A 650 -11.08 -2.88 22.92
C TYR A 650 -9.95 -3.20 21.95
N TYR A 651 -10.19 -2.85 20.70
CA TYR A 651 -9.22 -2.88 19.61
C TYR A 651 -9.28 -1.55 18.85
N ALA A 652 -8.28 -1.30 18.03
CA ALA A 652 -8.26 -0.12 17.16
C ALA A 652 -8.32 -0.53 15.69
N VAL A 653 -9.07 0.25 14.91
CA VAL A 653 -9.02 0.27 13.45
C VAL A 653 -8.34 1.55 13.04
N LEU A 654 -7.27 1.45 12.27
CA LEU A 654 -6.60 2.61 11.67
C LEU A 654 -6.80 2.63 10.16
N VAL A 655 -6.95 3.85 9.63
CA VAL A 655 -7.00 4.16 8.21
C VAL A 655 -6.00 5.29 7.97
N MET A 656 -5.02 5.05 7.11
CA MET A 656 -4.04 6.03 6.65
C MET A 656 -4.22 6.24 5.15
N ASP A 657 -4.02 7.46 4.67
CA ASP A 657 -4.07 7.81 3.25
C ASP A 657 -3.07 8.94 2.98
N GLY A 658 -2.40 8.88 1.83
CA GLY A 658 -1.39 9.84 1.40
C GLY A 658 -2.02 11.19 1.04
N ASP A 659 -1.50 12.26 1.62
CA ASP A 659 -2.03 13.59 1.36
C ASP A 659 -1.75 14.02 -0.08
N HIS A 660 -2.83 14.33 -0.82
CA HIS A 660 -2.78 14.88 -2.16
C HIS A 660 -2.05 14.01 -3.19
N MET A 661 -2.20 12.68 -3.14
CA MET A 661 -1.53 11.79 -4.09
C MET A 661 -1.82 12.06 -5.57
N GLY A 662 -3.01 12.56 -5.91
CA GLY A 662 -3.31 13.01 -7.27
C GLY A 662 -2.39 14.14 -7.76
N LYS A 663 -2.00 15.06 -6.86
CA LYS A 663 -1.07 16.17 -7.16
C LYS A 663 0.36 15.70 -7.28
N TRP A 664 0.77 14.72 -6.48
CA TRP A 664 2.05 14.03 -6.63
C TRP A 664 2.18 13.36 -8.00
N LEU A 665 1.15 12.59 -8.41
CA LEU A 665 1.13 11.94 -9.73
C LEU A 665 1.05 12.93 -10.90
N ALA A 666 0.52 14.14 -10.68
CA ALA A 666 0.53 15.23 -11.65
C ALA A 666 1.84 16.02 -11.69
N GLY A 667 2.74 15.80 -10.73
CA GLY A 667 4.01 16.51 -10.58
C GLY A 667 3.89 17.92 -10.02
N GLU A 668 2.78 18.29 -9.38
CA GLU A 668 2.60 19.62 -8.74
C GLU A 668 3.53 19.84 -7.54
N PHE A 669 3.95 18.74 -6.88
CA PHE A 669 4.85 18.74 -5.72
C PHE A 669 6.22 18.15 -6.02
N ALA A 670 6.57 18.02 -7.30
CA ALA A 670 7.94 17.66 -7.66
C ALA A 670 8.91 18.73 -7.12
N PRO A 671 10.15 18.38 -6.77
CA PRO A 671 11.13 19.33 -6.23
C PRO A 671 11.53 20.41 -7.25
N GLN A 672 12.17 21.46 -6.76
CA GLN A 672 12.67 22.54 -7.60
C GLN A 672 13.84 22.07 -8.47
N LEU A 673 14.03 22.69 -9.63
CA LEU A 673 15.11 22.34 -10.55
C LEU A 673 16.49 22.43 -9.89
N GLN A 674 16.73 23.40 -9.00
CA GLN A 674 18.00 23.53 -8.30
C GLN A 674 18.28 22.39 -7.30
N GLU A 675 17.23 21.77 -6.75
CA GLU A 675 17.35 20.74 -5.71
C GLU A 675 17.75 19.38 -6.29
N ILE A 676 17.42 19.13 -7.56
CA ILE A 676 17.73 17.87 -8.26
C ILE A 676 19.08 17.84 -8.95
N LEU A 677 19.76 18.99 -9.07
CA LEU A 677 21.03 19.11 -9.74
C LEU A 677 22.19 18.80 -8.80
N HIS A 678 23.24 18.18 -9.34
CA HIS A 678 24.48 18.02 -8.60
C HIS A 678 25.04 19.40 -8.18
N PRO A 679 25.52 19.59 -6.93
CA PRO A 679 25.98 20.89 -6.43
C PRO A 679 26.99 21.60 -7.32
N ASN A 680 27.95 20.86 -7.89
CA ASN A 680 28.93 21.42 -8.83
C ASN A 680 28.26 22.02 -10.08
N VAL A 681 27.25 21.34 -10.62
CA VAL A 681 26.49 21.79 -11.79
C VAL A 681 25.68 23.04 -11.44
N TRP A 682 24.97 23.03 -10.32
CA TRP A 682 24.17 24.18 -9.89
C TRP A 682 25.01 25.41 -9.57
N ASN A 683 26.18 25.22 -8.96
CA ASN A 683 27.10 26.32 -8.62
C ASN A 683 27.60 27.08 -9.84
N GLU A 684 27.75 26.42 -10.99
CA GLU A 684 28.10 27.06 -12.25
C GLU A 684 26.86 27.69 -12.92
N LEU A 685 25.73 26.96 -12.98
CA LEU A 685 24.52 27.45 -13.63
C LEU A 685 23.97 28.73 -12.98
N LYS A 686 23.97 28.82 -11.64
CA LYS A 686 23.42 29.97 -10.90
C LYS A 686 24.16 31.29 -11.15
N LEU A 687 25.34 31.26 -11.79
CA LEU A 687 26.07 32.46 -12.21
C LEU A 687 25.39 33.15 -13.40
N HIS A 688 24.54 32.43 -14.14
CA HIS A 688 23.73 32.98 -15.22
C HIS A 688 22.34 33.38 -14.68
N GLY A 689 21.97 34.66 -14.80
CA GLY A 689 20.75 35.21 -14.20
C GLY A 689 19.44 34.49 -14.58
N GLU A 690 19.34 33.97 -15.80
CA GLU A 690 18.20 33.15 -16.26
C GLU A 690 18.01 31.89 -15.38
N TRP A 691 19.11 31.21 -15.01
CA TRP A 691 19.07 29.97 -14.25
C TRP A 691 18.72 30.18 -12.78
N GLN A 692 18.96 31.37 -12.20
CA GLN A 692 18.48 31.67 -10.84
C GLN A 692 16.96 31.56 -10.75
N LYS A 693 16.27 32.15 -11.73
CA LYS A 693 14.81 32.13 -11.80
C LYS A 693 14.27 30.74 -12.18
N LEU A 694 14.92 30.06 -13.12
CA LEU A 694 14.52 28.69 -13.51
C LEU A 694 14.77 27.68 -12.38
N GLY A 695 15.84 27.83 -11.61
CA GLY A 695 16.20 26.94 -10.51
C GLY A 695 15.12 26.86 -9.43
N GLU A 696 14.41 27.96 -9.17
CA GLU A 696 13.29 28.06 -8.23
C GLU A 696 11.98 27.43 -8.76
N MET A 697 11.91 27.13 -10.06
CA MET A 697 10.73 26.52 -10.65
C MET A 697 10.64 25.03 -10.28
N GLN A 698 9.41 24.55 -10.06
CA GLN A 698 9.16 23.13 -9.90
C GLN A 698 9.49 22.38 -11.19
N ARG A 699 10.23 21.27 -11.05
CA ARG A 699 10.54 20.43 -12.22
C ARG A 699 9.25 19.90 -12.85
N PRO A 700 9.16 19.85 -14.19
CA PRO A 700 8.05 19.17 -14.85
C PRO A 700 8.00 17.68 -14.48
N LEU A 701 6.79 17.12 -14.45
CA LEU A 701 6.58 15.68 -14.34
C LEU A 701 7.32 14.92 -15.45
N ASN A 702 8.02 13.84 -15.07
CA ASN A 702 8.73 12.96 -15.97
C ASN A 702 8.40 11.47 -15.70
N PRO A 703 8.71 10.55 -16.63
CA PRO A 703 8.47 9.11 -16.46
C PRO A 703 9.16 8.53 -15.22
N SER A 704 10.42 8.89 -14.98
CA SER A 704 11.18 8.39 -13.83
C SER A 704 10.56 8.77 -12.49
N LEU A 705 9.91 9.93 -12.37
CA LEU A 705 9.18 10.33 -11.17
C LEU A 705 7.94 9.45 -10.95
N HIS A 706 7.21 9.08 -12.01
CA HIS A 706 6.10 8.12 -11.91
C HIS A 706 6.58 6.75 -11.42
N LEU A 707 7.69 6.26 -11.97
CA LEU A 707 8.30 5.00 -11.55
C LEU A 707 8.80 5.07 -10.10
N ALA A 708 9.44 6.16 -9.70
CA ALA A 708 9.91 6.38 -8.33
C ALA A 708 8.75 6.42 -7.32
N ILE A 709 7.66 7.15 -7.62
CA ILE A 709 6.44 7.14 -6.80
C ILE A 709 5.90 5.72 -6.69
N SER A 710 5.73 5.04 -7.82
CA SER A 710 5.17 3.69 -7.82
C SER A 710 6.04 2.70 -7.03
N LYS A 711 7.37 2.82 -7.12
CA LYS A 711 8.33 2.01 -6.37
C LYS A 711 8.23 2.28 -4.87
N ALA A 712 8.27 3.54 -4.45
CA ALA A 712 8.13 3.92 -3.05
C ALA A 712 6.82 3.40 -2.43
N LEU A 713 5.70 3.55 -3.15
CA LEU A 713 4.38 3.09 -2.72
C LEU A 713 4.27 1.57 -2.70
N ARG A 714 4.82 0.87 -3.69
CA ARG A 714 4.89 -0.60 -3.72
C ARG A 714 5.69 -1.12 -2.53
N ASP A 715 6.90 -0.60 -2.31
CA ASP A 715 7.78 -1.12 -1.27
C ASP A 715 7.23 -0.79 0.12
N PHE A 716 6.61 0.39 0.29
CA PHE A 716 5.90 0.74 1.52
C PHE A 716 4.75 -0.24 1.82
N SER A 717 3.92 -0.55 0.82
CA SER A 717 2.78 -1.44 1.00
C SER A 717 3.17 -2.91 1.19
N LEU A 718 4.10 -3.44 0.38
CA LEU A 718 4.54 -4.84 0.45
C LEU A 718 5.39 -5.14 1.68
N LEU A 719 6.33 -4.25 2.01
CA LEU A 719 7.39 -4.53 2.97
C LEU A 719 7.18 -3.76 4.27
N THR A 720 7.05 -2.44 4.18
CA THR A 720 7.12 -1.56 5.34
C THR A 720 5.88 -1.64 6.23
N ALA A 721 4.69 -1.48 5.64
CA ALA A 721 3.42 -1.48 6.36
C ALA A 721 3.21 -2.82 7.09
N ARG A 722 3.45 -3.94 6.39
CA ARG A 722 3.35 -5.27 7.01
C ARG A 722 4.40 -5.47 8.11
N ARG A 723 5.68 -5.11 7.87
CA ARG A 723 6.72 -5.25 8.91
C ARG A 723 6.32 -4.50 10.18
N ILE A 724 5.89 -3.25 10.06
CA ILE A 724 5.47 -2.43 11.20
C ILE A 724 4.25 -3.05 11.88
N VAL A 725 3.18 -3.34 11.14
CA VAL A 725 1.89 -3.77 11.75
C VAL A 725 1.95 -5.19 12.29
N GLU A 726 2.57 -6.13 11.59
CA GLU A 726 2.47 -7.57 11.86
C GLU A 726 3.74 -8.17 12.49
N LYS A 727 4.93 -7.72 12.06
CA LYS A 727 6.22 -8.29 12.52
C LYS A 727 6.79 -7.55 13.72
N GLU A 728 6.54 -6.25 13.84
CA GLU A 728 7.04 -5.43 14.95
C GLU A 728 5.99 -5.25 16.06
N HIS A 729 4.70 -5.33 15.75
CA HIS A 729 3.61 -5.03 16.70
C HIS A 729 2.46 -6.06 16.64
N LEU A 730 1.56 -5.98 17.62
CA LEU A 730 0.32 -6.77 17.70
C LEU A 730 -0.77 -6.16 16.82
N GLY A 731 -0.58 -6.29 15.50
CA GLY A 731 -1.54 -5.86 14.49
C GLY A 731 -1.83 -6.93 13.44
N LYS A 732 -2.82 -6.63 12.61
CA LYS A 732 -3.13 -7.35 11.38
C LYS A 732 -3.40 -6.35 10.27
N LEU A 733 -2.67 -6.46 9.17
CA LEU A 733 -2.88 -5.63 8.00
C LEU A 733 -4.07 -6.17 7.21
N ILE A 734 -5.07 -5.32 6.94
CA ILE A 734 -6.23 -5.66 6.13
C ILE A 734 -5.98 -5.28 4.68
N TYR A 735 -5.42 -4.10 4.49
CA TYR A 735 -5.13 -3.53 3.18
C TYR A 735 -3.93 -2.60 3.28
N ALA A 736 -3.02 -2.74 2.32
CA ALA A 736 -2.03 -1.71 2.00
C ALA A 736 -1.90 -1.67 0.48
N GLY A 737 -2.41 -0.61 -0.15
CA GLY A 737 -2.38 -0.45 -1.59
C GLY A 737 -1.77 0.88 -1.96
N GLY A 738 -0.45 0.90 -2.05
CA GLY A 738 0.31 2.13 -2.23
C GLY A 738 0.32 2.98 -0.96
N ASP A 739 -0.36 4.12 -0.97
CA ASP A 739 -0.40 5.08 0.14
C ASP A 739 -1.52 4.80 1.16
N ASP A 740 -2.57 4.10 0.73
CA ASP A 740 -3.69 3.74 1.58
C ASP A 740 -3.35 2.52 2.45
N VAL A 741 -3.51 2.65 3.77
CA VAL A 741 -3.33 1.57 4.74
C VAL A 741 -4.57 1.42 5.62
N MET A 742 -5.03 0.19 5.79
CA MET A 742 -6.04 -0.18 6.77
C MET A 742 -5.56 -1.38 7.59
N ALA A 743 -5.56 -1.24 8.90
CA ALA A 743 -5.10 -2.27 9.80
C ALA A 743 -5.89 -2.29 11.11
N PHE A 744 -5.95 -3.47 11.71
CA PHE A 744 -6.34 -3.62 13.10
C PHE A 744 -5.10 -3.66 13.98
N VAL A 745 -5.15 -3.00 15.14
CA VAL A 745 -4.02 -2.93 16.07
C VAL A 745 -4.53 -3.06 17.51
N SER A 746 -3.79 -3.81 18.33
CA SER A 746 -4.00 -3.85 19.79
C SER A 746 -3.69 -2.48 20.41
N LEU A 747 -4.41 -2.12 21.47
CA LEU A 747 -4.25 -0.81 22.08
C LEU A 747 -2.85 -0.58 22.68
N CYS A 748 -2.14 -1.65 23.06
CA CYS A 748 -0.81 -1.53 23.63
C CYS A 748 0.20 -0.93 22.63
N ASP A 749 0.04 -1.21 21.34
CA ASP A 749 0.99 -0.84 20.28
C ASP A 749 0.45 0.28 19.35
N LEU A 750 -0.78 0.75 19.58
CA LEU A 750 -1.46 1.68 18.67
C LEU A 750 -0.64 2.96 18.42
N PRO A 751 -0.21 3.74 19.43
CA PRO A 751 0.55 4.97 19.19
C PRO A 751 1.86 4.74 18.44
N GLU A 752 2.59 3.65 18.74
CA GLU A 752 3.84 3.27 18.08
C GLU A 752 3.62 2.94 16.61
N VAL A 753 2.59 2.14 16.30
CA VAL A 753 2.24 1.78 14.92
C VAL A 753 1.86 3.04 14.14
N MET A 754 1.03 3.91 14.71
CA MET A 754 0.66 5.18 14.08
C MET A 754 1.90 6.03 13.75
N ARG A 755 2.77 6.21 14.74
CA ARG A 755 4.00 7.03 14.61
C ARG A 755 4.95 6.45 13.57
N LYS A 756 5.19 5.14 13.59
CA LYS A 756 6.09 4.45 12.65
C LYS A 756 5.54 4.46 11.23
N LEU A 757 4.28 4.11 11.01
CA LEU A 757 3.69 4.11 9.66
C LEU A 757 3.85 5.48 8.98
N ARG A 758 3.52 6.55 9.72
CA ARG A 758 3.70 7.92 9.21
C ARG A 758 5.16 8.26 8.95
N ALA A 759 6.07 7.94 9.87
CA ALA A 759 7.49 8.30 9.72
C ALA A 759 8.15 7.56 8.55
N PHE A 760 7.85 6.27 8.40
CA PHE A 760 8.39 5.43 7.33
C PHE A 760 7.82 5.78 5.95
N PHE A 761 6.56 6.18 5.85
CA PHE A 761 5.96 6.63 4.58
C PHE A 761 6.76 7.77 3.91
N THR A 762 7.22 8.72 4.72
CA THR A 762 7.94 9.94 4.29
C THR A 762 9.47 9.83 4.38
N GLY A 763 9.98 8.79 5.04
CA GLY A 763 11.42 8.69 5.32
C GLY A 763 11.90 9.70 6.37
N ALA A 764 11.03 10.06 7.32
CA ALA A 764 11.35 10.89 8.49
C ALA A 764 12.20 10.11 9.51
N LEU A 765 13.32 9.55 9.04
CA LEU A 765 14.14 8.55 9.71
C LEU A 765 15.62 8.91 9.65
N LYS A 766 16.34 8.70 10.73
CA LYS A 766 17.76 9.01 10.88
C LYS A 766 18.52 7.90 11.60
N GLY A 767 19.77 7.69 11.20
CA GLY A 767 20.65 6.64 11.74
C GLY A 767 20.29 5.24 11.25
N ASP A 768 21.12 4.26 11.62
CA ASP A 768 20.99 2.86 11.16
C ASP A 768 19.77 2.15 11.80
N GLU A 769 19.36 2.58 13.00
CA GLU A 769 18.18 2.06 13.69
C GLU A 769 16.85 2.69 13.20
N ASN A 770 16.90 3.59 12.20
CA ASN A 770 15.75 4.34 11.71
C ASN A 770 14.97 5.06 12.81
N HIS A 771 15.68 5.84 13.66
CA HIS A 771 15.00 6.67 14.64
C HIS A 771 14.18 7.77 13.94
N VAL A 772 12.98 8.02 14.44
CA VAL A 772 12.09 9.03 13.86
C VAL A 772 12.65 10.43 14.10
N ASP A 773 12.88 11.17 13.02
CA ASP A 773 13.26 12.57 12.99
C ASP A 773 12.40 13.31 11.97
N TRP A 774 11.43 14.08 12.47
CA TRP A 774 10.44 14.79 11.67
C TRP A 774 11.00 15.98 10.88
N ILE A 775 12.18 16.46 11.26
CA ILE A 775 12.77 17.69 10.71
C ILE A 775 13.92 17.36 9.76
N ASP A 776 14.82 16.48 10.19
CA ASP A 776 16.04 16.15 9.45
C ASP A 776 16.13 14.65 9.07
N GLY A 777 14.98 13.99 8.91
CA GLY A 777 14.93 12.63 8.36
C GLY A 777 15.52 12.53 6.95
N SER A 778 16.08 11.38 6.61
CA SER A 778 16.87 11.19 5.38
C SER A 778 16.05 11.18 4.07
N GLY A 779 14.73 10.98 4.14
CA GLY A 779 13.89 10.68 2.97
C GLY A 779 14.00 9.22 2.52
N PHE A 780 14.80 8.39 3.19
CA PHE A 780 14.96 6.96 2.93
C PHE A 780 14.70 6.18 4.22
N ALA A 781 14.48 4.87 4.10
CA ALA A 781 14.38 3.97 5.26
C ALA A 781 15.51 2.94 5.20
N ARG A 782 16.43 2.93 6.17
CA ARG A 782 17.52 1.94 6.21
C ARG A 782 16.97 0.52 6.30
N THR A 783 17.61 -0.41 5.60
CA THR A 783 17.37 -1.86 5.67
C THR A 783 18.66 -2.55 6.10
N GLU A 784 18.60 -3.83 6.47
CA GLU A 784 19.79 -4.60 6.86
C GLU A 784 20.88 -4.60 5.77
N THR A 785 20.48 -4.50 4.50
CA THR A 785 21.35 -4.53 3.34
C THR A 785 21.52 -3.17 2.65
N GLY A 786 20.93 -2.08 3.19
CA GLY A 786 20.98 -0.74 2.59
C GLY A 786 19.88 0.23 3.04
N PHE A 787 19.01 0.66 2.13
CA PHE A 787 17.96 1.66 2.27
C PHE A 787 16.84 1.51 1.22
N GLN A 788 15.60 1.70 1.62
CA GLN A 788 14.42 1.69 0.77
C GLN A 788 14.04 3.12 0.38
N LEU A 789 13.64 3.32 -0.88
CA LEU A 789 13.04 4.56 -1.35
C LEU A 789 11.69 4.79 -0.65
N THR A 790 11.46 6.01 -0.14
CA THR A 790 10.17 6.40 0.47
C THR A 790 9.50 7.49 -0.37
N MET A 791 8.37 8.03 0.07
CA MET A 791 7.76 9.18 -0.61
C MET A 791 8.55 10.48 -0.42
N GLY A 792 9.60 10.49 0.42
CA GLY A 792 10.46 11.63 0.66
C GLY A 792 9.88 12.61 1.68
N MET A 793 10.75 13.46 2.24
CA MET A 793 10.45 14.32 3.41
C MET A 793 9.29 15.31 3.23
N THR A 794 8.93 15.61 1.99
CA THR A 794 7.88 16.57 1.62
C THR A 794 6.51 15.93 1.47
N ALA A 795 6.43 14.64 1.19
CA ALA A 795 5.16 13.92 1.13
C ALA A 795 4.64 13.69 2.55
N THR A 796 3.32 13.79 2.75
CA THR A 796 2.69 13.60 4.05
C THR A 796 1.53 12.60 3.96
N ALA A 797 1.11 12.08 5.10
CA ALA A 797 -0.07 11.23 5.20
C ALA A 797 -0.91 11.67 6.40
N SER A 798 -2.22 11.44 6.29
CA SER A 798 -3.19 11.68 7.34
C SER A 798 -3.77 10.36 7.82
N MET A 799 -4.16 10.29 9.10
CA MET A 799 -4.64 9.05 9.71
C MET A 799 -5.89 9.26 10.56
N GLY A 800 -6.86 8.38 10.37
CA GLY A 800 -8.03 8.24 11.24
C GLY A 800 -7.99 6.93 12.00
N VAL A 801 -8.38 6.97 13.27
CA VAL A 801 -8.44 5.79 14.13
C VAL A 801 -9.78 5.73 14.83
N ALA A 802 -10.37 4.54 14.90
CA ALA A 802 -11.49 4.25 15.78
C ALA A 802 -11.07 3.18 16.79
N ILE A 803 -11.14 3.52 18.08
CA ILE A 803 -11.02 2.58 19.19
C ILE A 803 -12.42 2.14 19.57
N ALA A 804 -12.70 0.84 19.44
CA ALA A 804 -14.03 0.30 19.65
C ALA A 804 -14.01 -0.98 20.50
N HIS A 805 -15.12 -1.21 21.21
CA HIS A 805 -15.35 -2.46 21.91
C HIS A 805 -15.44 -3.61 20.89
N HIS A 806 -14.94 -4.80 21.23
CA HIS A 806 -14.90 -5.94 20.29
C HIS A 806 -16.27 -6.35 19.71
N MET A 807 -17.35 -6.11 20.46
CA MET A 807 -18.74 -6.34 20.03
C MET A 807 -19.38 -5.19 19.22
N GLN A 808 -18.68 -4.06 19.03
CA GLN A 808 -19.21 -2.95 18.25
C GLN A 808 -19.38 -3.38 16.78
N ASP A 809 -20.43 -2.91 16.12
CA ASP A 809 -20.60 -3.15 14.69
C ASP A 809 -19.36 -2.68 13.90
N LEU A 810 -18.79 -3.60 13.11
CA LEU A 810 -17.56 -3.34 12.37
C LEU A 810 -17.78 -2.24 11.32
N GLY A 811 -18.93 -2.21 10.65
CA GLY A 811 -19.28 -1.18 9.69
C GLY A 811 -19.27 0.22 10.30
N GLN A 812 -19.88 0.38 11.48
CA GLN A 812 -19.83 1.63 12.25
C GLN A 812 -18.41 2.00 12.68
N THR A 813 -17.62 1.03 13.11
CA THR A 813 -16.22 1.25 13.51
C THR A 813 -15.36 1.72 12.34
N LEU A 814 -15.50 1.10 11.17
CA LEU A 814 -14.82 1.50 9.93
C LEU A 814 -15.24 2.90 9.48
N ASN A 815 -16.53 3.20 9.55
CA ASN A 815 -17.05 4.52 9.21
C ASN A 815 -16.53 5.60 10.16
N ALA A 816 -16.41 5.29 11.46
CA ALA A 816 -15.79 6.19 12.42
C ALA A 816 -14.32 6.44 12.08
N ALA A 817 -13.53 5.39 11.79
CA ALA A 817 -12.12 5.55 11.42
C ALA A 817 -11.95 6.41 10.14
N ARG A 818 -12.79 6.20 9.12
CA ARG A 818 -12.81 7.04 7.90
C ARG A 818 -13.27 8.47 8.16
N ALA A 819 -14.25 8.67 9.05
CA ALA A 819 -14.69 10.02 9.43
C ALA A 819 -13.57 10.78 10.15
N GLU A 820 -12.80 10.09 11.00
CA GLU A 820 -11.64 10.67 11.67
C GLU A 820 -10.47 10.94 10.71
N GLU A 821 -10.26 10.08 9.71
CA GLU A 821 -9.27 10.32 8.64
C GLU A 821 -9.65 11.59 7.86
N LYS A 822 -10.92 11.71 7.47
CA LYS A 822 -11.45 12.92 6.86
C LYS A 822 -11.32 14.15 7.77
N ARG A 823 -11.57 14.01 9.08
CA ARG A 823 -11.36 15.10 10.06
C ARG A 823 -9.89 15.53 10.11
N ALA A 824 -8.95 14.58 10.08
CA ALA A 824 -7.52 14.87 10.02
C ALA A 824 -7.16 15.66 8.76
N LYS A 825 -7.72 15.31 7.60
CA LYS A 825 -7.47 16.03 6.35
C LYS A 825 -8.14 17.41 6.30
N ASP A 826 -9.43 17.48 6.58
CA ASP A 826 -10.26 18.64 6.26
C ASP A 826 -10.35 19.65 7.42
N VAL A 827 -10.36 19.19 8.68
CA VAL A 827 -10.54 20.05 9.86
C VAL A 827 -9.21 20.41 10.51
N ILE A 828 -8.30 19.44 10.68
CA ILE A 828 -6.96 19.67 11.26
C ILE A 828 -5.97 20.16 10.18
N GLY A 829 -6.28 19.92 8.91
CA GLY A 829 -5.54 20.45 7.77
C GLY A 829 -4.37 19.58 7.32
N ARG A 830 -4.60 18.27 7.14
CA ARG A 830 -3.63 17.27 6.65
C ARG A 830 -2.36 17.14 7.47
N ASN A 831 -1.50 16.18 7.13
CA ASN A 831 -0.31 15.84 7.92
C ASN A 831 -0.67 15.73 9.43
N ALA A 832 -1.76 15.04 9.71
CA ALA A 832 -2.41 15.00 11.01
C ALA A 832 -2.99 13.62 11.27
N PHE A 833 -3.34 13.38 12.53
CA PHE A 833 -4.12 12.22 12.91
C PHE A 833 -5.35 12.63 13.73
N SER A 834 -6.35 11.75 13.75
CA SER A 834 -7.53 11.88 14.59
C SER A 834 -7.99 10.52 15.09
N ILE A 835 -8.37 10.44 16.36
CA ILE A 835 -8.71 9.22 17.08
C ILE A 835 -10.09 9.40 17.72
N ALA A 836 -11.06 8.57 17.30
CA ALA A 836 -12.34 8.42 17.95
C ALA A 836 -12.27 7.30 18.99
N LEU A 837 -12.63 7.61 20.23
CA LEU A 837 -12.84 6.65 21.30
C LEU A 837 -14.33 6.35 21.44
N MET A 838 -14.75 5.17 20.99
CA MET A 838 -16.13 4.69 21.03
C MET A 838 -16.35 3.84 22.28
N LYS A 839 -16.70 4.49 23.40
CA LYS A 839 -16.93 3.78 24.68
C LYS A 839 -18.26 3.02 24.62
N ARG A 840 -18.33 1.84 25.26
CA ARG A 840 -19.56 1.00 25.32
C ARG A 840 -20.78 1.72 25.92
N SER A 841 -20.58 2.77 26.72
CA SER A 841 -21.64 3.64 27.26
C SER A 841 -22.33 4.50 26.21
N GLY A 842 -21.86 4.51 24.95
CA GLY A 842 -22.38 5.34 23.86
C GLY A 842 -21.74 6.74 23.77
N SER A 843 -20.86 7.11 24.70
CA SER A 843 -20.09 8.35 24.59
C SER A 843 -19.00 8.23 23.53
N HIS A 844 -18.97 9.19 22.61
CA HIS A 844 -17.98 9.33 21.56
C HIS A 844 -17.10 10.55 21.86
N GLU A 845 -15.80 10.35 21.86
CA GLU A 845 -14.83 11.42 22.10
C GLU A 845 -13.73 11.35 21.05
N SER A 846 -13.48 12.46 20.38
CA SER A 846 -12.46 12.54 19.33
C SER A 846 -11.33 13.48 19.76
N PHE A 847 -10.10 13.01 19.64
CA PHE A 847 -8.89 13.81 19.79
C PHE A 847 -8.11 13.76 18.48
N GLY A 848 -7.62 14.91 18.01
CA GLY A 848 -6.73 14.92 16.86
C GLY A 848 -5.81 16.12 16.86
N ALA A 849 -4.65 15.95 16.23
CA ALA A 849 -3.55 16.90 16.24
C ALA A 849 -2.62 16.66 15.04
N LYS A 850 -1.67 17.57 14.81
CA LYS A 850 -0.53 17.31 13.93
C LYS A 850 0.35 16.22 14.53
N TRP A 851 1.06 15.48 13.67
CA TRP A 851 2.04 14.47 14.10
C TRP A 851 3.12 15.07 14.98
N TYR A 852 3.57 16.27 14.62
CA TYR A 852 4.57 17.05 15.34
C TYR A 852 4.32 18.55 15.11
N TYR A 853 4.92 19.37 15.97
CA TYR A 853 5.00 20.82 15.79
C TYR A 853 6.47 21.25 15.77
N ALA A 854 6.79 22.15 14.85
CA ALA A 854 8.13 22.71 14.69
C ALA A 854 8.15 24.19 15.07
N LYS A 855 9.26 24.66 15.64
CA LYS A 855 9.47 26.07 15.99
C LYS A 855 10.90 26.44 15.61
N ASP A 856 11.06 27.54 14.87
CA ASP A 856 12.36 28.04 14.40
C ASP A 856 13.22 26.98 13.67
N GLY A 857 12.57 26.10 12.89
CA GLY A 857 13.24 25.04 12.13
C GLY A 857 13.67 23.83 12.95
N ALA A 858 13.33 23.75 14.23
CA ALA A 858 13.59 22.61 15.10
C ALA A 858 12.31 21.92 15.57
N LEU A 859 12.41 20.64 15.95
CA LEU A 859 11.29 19.90 16.53
C LEU A 859 10.96 20.50 17.88
N HIS A 860 9.74 21.03 18.02
CA HIS A 860 9.26 21.55 19.28
C HIS A 860 8.63 20.42 20.11
N VAL A 861 7.71 19.65 19.53
CA VAL A 861 7.10 18.48 20.18
C VAL A 861 6.62 17.44 19.17
N ASP A 862 6.81 16.17 19.51
CA ASP A 862 6.24 15.01 18.82
C ASP A 862 4.99 14.54 19.59
N THR A 863 3.81 14.69 18.98
CA THR A 863 2.53 14.48 19.65
C THR A 863 2.32 13.03 20.07
N LEU A 864 2.72 12.06 19.23
CA LEU A 864 2.53 10.64 19.55
C LEU A 864 3.59 10.14 20.53
N GLN A 865 4.82 10.66 20.47
CA GLN A 865 5.82 10.38 21.50
C GLN A 865 5.35 10.89 22.88
N CYS A 866 4.74 12.07 22.92
CA CYS A 866 4.10 12.59 24.14
C CYS A 866 2.97 11.66 24.62
N LEU A 867 2.11 11.17 23.70
CA LEU A 867 1.03 10.23 24.06
C LEU A 867 1.57 8.91 24.63
N ILE A 868 2.62 8.36 24.02
CA ILE A 868 3.32 7.15 24.48
C ILE A 868 3.84 7.34 25.91
N GLN A 869 4.51 8.46 26.18
CA GLN A 869 5.06 8.74 27.51
C GLN A 869 3.96 8.87 28.59
N TRP A 870 2.84 9.53 28.27
CA TRP A 870 1.69 9.64 29.19
C TRP A 870 1.00 8.28 29.40
N ARG A 871 0.76 7.52 28.34
CA ARG A 871 0.22 6.15 28.43
C ARG A 871 1.08 5.29 29.35
N ASP A 872 2.40 5.31 29.17
CA ASP A 872 3.34 4.53 29.96
C ASP A 872 3.36 4.95 31.43
N ALA A 873 3.29 6.24 31.71
CA ALA A 873 3.22 6.76 33.07
C ALA A 873 1.94 6.30 33.80
N PHE A 874 0.79 6.27 33.13
CA PHE A 874 -0.45 5.75 33.70
C PHE A 874 -0.43 4.22 33.84
N SER A 875 0.12 3.51 32.85
CA SER A 875 0.30 2.06 32.83
C SER A 875 1.15 1.57 33.99
N ARG A 876 2.23 2.29 34.31
CA ARG A 876 3.15 1.94 35.40
C ARG A 876 2.68 2.38 36.78
N ASP A 877 1.54 3.07 36.90
CA ASP A 877 1.11 3.74 38.15
C ASP A 877 2.06 4.85 38.63
N ASP A 878 2.85 5.47 37.75
CA ASP A 878 3.71 6.60 38.12
C ASP A 878 2.90 7.88 38.32
N VAL A 879 1.79 8.02 37.57
CA VAL A 879 0.82 9.11 37.69
C VAL A 879 -0.58 8.55 37.95
N SER A 880 -1.31 9.15 38.89
CA SER A 880 -2.70 8.82 39.16
C SER A 880 -3.62 9.23 38.01
N PRO A 881 -4.54 8.36 37.53
CA PRO A 881 -5.53 8.73 36.50
C PRO A 881 -6.42 9.92 36.88
N LYS A 882 -6.56 10.20 38.18
CA LYS A 882 -7.30 11.38 38.68
C LYS A 882 -6.72 12.70 38.17
N PHE A 883 -5.43 12.73 37.81
CA PHE A 883 -4.80 13.90 37.19
C PHE A 883 -5.55 14.34 35.92
N ALA A 884 -5.88 13.41 35.01
CA ALA A 884 -6.57 13.75 33.77
C ALA A 884 -7.94 14.39 34.03
N TYR A 885 -8.69 13.82 34.98
CA TYR A 885 -9.99 14.33 35.40
C TYR A 885 -9.88 15.75 35.99
N VAL A 886 -9.00 15.95 36.96
CA VAL A 886 -8.80 17.26 37.63
C VAL A 886 -8.29 18.30 36.64
N PHE A 887 -7.34 17.93 35.78
CA PHE A 887 -6.84 18.82 34.72
C PHE A 887 -7.98 19.24 33.78
N ARG A 888 -8.87 18.32 33.40
CA ARG A 888 -10.01 18.63 32.52
C ARG A 888 -11.06 19.52 33.20
N GLU A 889 -11.32 19.33 34.49
CA GLU A 889 -12.18 20.24 35.26
C GLU A 889 -11.58 21.65 35.34
N GLU A 890 -10.29 21.74 35.65
CA GLU A 890 -9.59 23.01 35.76
C GLU A 890 -9.32 23.67 34.40
N ALA A 891 -9.30 22.91 33.29
CA ALA A 891 -9.05 23.43 31.94
C ALA A 891 -9.98 24.59 31.55
N ARG A 892 -11.23 24.59 32.03
CA ARG A 892 -12.18 25.70 31.81
C ARG A 892 -11.77 26.96 32.57
N ALA A 893 -11.32 26.82 33.82
CA ALA A 893 -10.86 27.93 34.64
C ALA A 893 -9.50 28.47 34.21
N LEU A 894 -8.66 27.59 33.65
CA LEU A 894 -7.37 27.93 33.06
C LEU A 894 -7.48 28.58 31.67
N SER A 895 -8.66 28.49 31.04
CA SER A 895 -8.90 29.08 29.72
C SER A 895 -8.79 30.61 29.78
N GLY A 896 -7.91 31.17 28.95
CA GLY A 896 -7.65 32.61 28.89
C GLY A 896 -6.60 33.14 29.86
N LEU A 897 -5.98 32.29 30.69
CA LEU A 897 -4.83 32.67 31.50
C LEU A 897 -3.52 32.65 30.69
N PRO A 898 -2.48 33.41 31.11
CA PRO A 898 -1.16 33.35 30.49
C PRO A 898 -0.55 31.94 30.58
N HIS A 899 0.28 31.59 29.59
CA HIS A 899 0.96 30.29 29.53
C HIS A 899 1.72 29.94 30.81
N GLU A 900 2.38 30.91 31.43
CA GLU A 900 3.11 30.72 32.70
C GLU A 900 2.18 30.29 33.85
N ALA A 901 0.97 30.84 33.92
CA ALA A 901 -0.01 30.49 34.96
C ALA A 901 -0.54 29.06 34.75
N VAL A 902 -0.85 28.71 33.50
CA VAL A 902 -1.25 27.34 33.11
C VAL A 902 -0.14 26.34 33.43
N ALA A 903 1.12 26.67 33.12
CA ALA A 903 2.27 25.81 33.40
C ALA A 903 2.46 25.57 34.91
N LYS A 904 2.42 26.63 35.73
CA LYS A 904 2.52 26.51 37.19
C LYS A 904 1.41 25.64 37.76
N GLU A 905 0.19 25.78 37.26
CA GLU A 905 -0.92 24.97 37.73
C GLU A 905 -0.80 23.50 37.29
N ALA A 906 -0.40 23.24 36.04
CA ALA A 906 -0.15 21.89 35.56
C ALA A 906 0.92 21.17 36.39
N HIS A 907 2.02 21.86 36.72
CA HIS A 907 3.06 21.34 37.63
C HIS A 907 2.53 21.07 39.04
N ARG A 908 1.73 22.01 39.60
CA ARG A 908 1.10 21.84 40.92
C ARG A 908 0.19 20.62 40.95
N LEU A 909 -0.63 20.44 39.91
CA LEU A 909 -1.53 19.30 39.77
C LEU A 909 -0.76 17.99 39.63
N LEU A 910 0.20 17.92 38.70
CA LEU A 910 0.97 16.70 38.48
C LEU A 910 1.73 16.30 39.75
N GLY A 911 2.36 17.25 40.45
CA GLY A 911 3.07 17.01 41.69
C GLY A 911 2.21 16.35 42.78
N ARG A 912 0.90 16.66 42.85
CA ARG A 912 -0.05 16.03 43.78
C ARG A 912 -0.49 14.62 43.36
N HIS A 913 -0.31 14.27 42.09
CA HIS A 913 -0.78 13.02 41.51
C HIS A 913 0.34 12.03 41.13
N LEU A 914 1.61 12.40 41.33
CA LEU A 914 2.74 11.49 41.24
C LEU A 914 2.74 10.47 42.38
N ASN A 915 3.14 9.24 42.06
CA ASN A 915 3.17 8.15 43.03
C ASN A 915 4.16 8.44 44.18
N GLY A 916 3.74 8.15 45.41
CA GLY A 916 4.56 8.31 46.61
C GLY A 916 5.84 7.47 46.61
N ARG A 917 5.86 6.35 45.86
CA ARG A 917 7.02 5.45 45.75
C ARG A 917 8.21 6.05 44.97
N LEU A 918 7.97 7.08 44.17
CA LEU A 918 8.98 7.71 43.32
C LEU A 918 9.90 8.60 44.15
N SER A 919 11.20 8.52 43.89
CA SER A 919 12.21 9.43 44.43
C SER A 919 12.02 10.86 43.93
N LYS A 920 12.70 11.82 44.55
CA LYS A 920 12.64 13.23 44.15
C LYS A 920 13.14 13.45 42.72
N ASP A 921 14.21 12.76 42.34
CA ASP A 921 14.83 12.86 41.02
C ASP A 921 13.91 12.25 39.94
N GLU A 922 13.32 11.08 40.21
CA GLU A 922 12.33 10.47 39.32
C GLU A 922 11.10 11.37 39.13
N LYS A 923 10.59 11.99 40.19
CA LYS A 923 9.47 12.94 40.09
C LYS A 923 9.81 14.14 39.22
N SER A 924 11.01 14.71 39.40
CA SER A 924 11.47 15.84 38.60
C SER A 924 11.60 15.45 37.12
N GLU A 925 12.18 14.29 36.84
CA GLU A 925 12.37 13.79 35.48
C GLU A 925 11.03 13.48 34.79
N ILE A 926 10.09 12.85 35.51
CA ILE A 926 8.74 12.60 35.00
C ILE A 926 8.02 13.92 34.71
N SER A 927 8.11 14.91 35.60
CA SER A 927 7.47 16.22 35.38
C SER A 927 8.03 16.92 34.15
N ARG A 928 9.36 16.96 34.02
CA ARG A 928 10.08 17.52 32.87
C ARG A 928 9.65 16.85 31.56
N ARG A 929 9.69 15.52 31.51
CA ARG A 929 9.36 14.75 30.32
C ARG A 929 7.89 14.88 29.92
N LEU A 930 6.96 14.79 30.86
CA LEU A 930 5.52 14.75 30.57
C LEU A 930 4.90 16.13 30.34
N LEU A 931 5.33 17.16 31.08
CA LEU A 931 4.81 18.52 30.97
C LEU A 931 5.70 19.39 30.08
N ASP A 932 6.95 19.64 30.50
CA ASP A 932 7.82 20.67 29.89
C ASP A 932 8.28 20.30 28.48
N GLU A 933 8.50 19.01 28.21
CA GLU A 933 8.87 18.49 26.89
C GLU A 933 7.67 17.98 26.08
N GLY A 934 6.49 17.91 26.70
CA GLY A 934 5.31 17.27 26.15
C GLY A 934 4.08 18.17 26.16
N LEU A 935 3.23 18.02 27.19
CA LEU A 935 1.89 18.60 27.23
C LEU A 935 1.88 20.13 27.12
N LEU A 936 2.82 20.83 27.76
CA LEU A 936 2.90 22.29 27.71
C LEU A 936 3.38 22.79 26.34
N ARG A 937 4.26 22.05 25.66
CA ARG A 937 4.67 22.37 24.29
C ARG A 937 3.53 22.19 23.28
N LEU A 938 2.66 21.21 23.50
CA LEU A 938 1.43 21.07 22.70
C LEU A 938 0.52 22.29 22.92
N PHE A 939 0.35 22.75 24.16
CA PHE A 939 -0.41 23.97 24.47
C PHE A 939 0.19 25.21 23.77
N GLU A 940 1.49 25.42 23.91
CA GLU A 940 2.22 26.52 23.25
C GLU A 940 2.12 26.48 21.72
N SER A 941 1.92 25.29 21.15
CA SER A 941 1.71 25.08 19.70
C SER A 941 0.27 25.32 19.24
N GLY A 942 -0.63 25.75 20.14
CA GLY A 942 -2.01 26.09 19.83
C GLY A 942 -3.02 24.95 20.03
N VAL A 943 -2.62 23.82 20.64
CA VAL A 943 -3.60 22.79 21.05
C VAL A 943 -4.40 23.31 22.24
N SER A 944 -5.74 23.30 22.13
CA SER A 944 -6.61 23.85 23.17
C SER A 944 -6.53 23.05 24.47
N LEU A 945 -6.75 23.70 25.63
CA LEU A 945 -6.80 23.01 26.93
C LEU A 945 -7.86 21.91 26.97
N ASP A 946 -8.98 22.09 26.26
CA ASP A 946 -10.02 21.05 26.14
C ASP A 946 -9.49 19.83 25.38
N ASP A 947 -8.78 20.04 24.26
CA ASP A 947 -8.17 18.94 23.51
C ASP A 947 -7.01 18.28 24.27
N LEU A 948 -6.27 19.02 25.10
CA LEU A 948 -5.28 18.43 26.01
C LEU A 948 -5.95 17.59 27.11
N GLY A 949 -7.14 18.00 27.58
CA GLY A 949 -7.98 17.16 28.45
C GLY A 949 -8.37 15.84 27.76
N LYS A 950 -8.85 15.90 26.52
CA LYS A 950 -9.17 14.70 25.72
C LYS A 950 -7.95 13.82 25.46
N PHE A 951 -6.79 14.44 25.20
CA PHE A 951 -5.52 13.75 25.05
C PHE A 951 -5.15 12.96 26.31
N LEU A 952 -5.28 13.57 27.50
CA LEU A 952 -5.01 12.90 28.77
C LEU A 952 -6.02 11.78 29.04
N ASP A 953 -7.29 11.98 28.73
CA ASP A 953 -8.31 10.93 28.88
C ASP A 953 -8.04 9.74 27.96
N LEU A 954 -7.61 9.99 26.72
CA LEU A 954 -7.14 8.95 25.81
C LEU A 954 -5.91 8.23 26.36
N ALA A 955 -4.92 8.96 26.88
CA ALA A 955 -3.72 8.37 27.47
C ALA A 955 -4.04 7.49 28.69
N VAL A 956 -4.96 7.93 29.55
CA VAL A 956 -5.49 7.13 30.67
C VAL A 956 -6.16 5.86 30.16
N PHE A 957 -7.03 5.99 29.14
CA PHE A 957 -7.73 4.85 28.57
C PHE A 957 -6.76 3.80 28.03
N LEU A 958 -5.80 4.22 27.19
CA LEU A 958 -4.78 3.34 26.61
C LEU A 958 -3.90 2.69 27.69
N GLY A 959 -3.47 3.45 28.70
CA GLY A 959 -2.59 2.93 29.76
C GLY A 959 -3.27 1.95 30.72
N ARG A 960 -4.59 2.04 30.87
CA ARG A 960 -5.36 1.21 31.82
C ARG A 960 -6.05 0.02 31.20
N GLU A 961 -6.61 0.14 30.00
CA GLU A 961 -7.43 -0.94 29.41
C GLU A 961 -6.60 -2.21 29.17
N GLU A 962 -5.33 -2.09 28.80
CA GLU A 962 -4.41 -3.22 28.55
C GLU A 962 -3.84 -3.87 29.82
N ASN A 963 -3.91 -3.16 30.96
CA ASN A 963 -3.30 -3.55 32.24
C ASN A 963 -4.31 -3.81 33.38
N ARG A 964 -5.61 -3.84 33.08
CA ARG A 964 -6.66 -4.06 34.07
C ARG A 964 -6.59 -5.41 34.76
#